data_AF-A0A7D8YW77-F1
#
_entry.id   AF-A0A7D8YW77-F1
#
_cell.length_a   1.000
_cell.length_b   1.000
_cell.length_c   1.000
_cell.angle_alpha   90.00
_cell.angle_beta   90.00
_cell.angle_gamma   90.00
#
_symmetry.space_group_name_H-M   'P 1'
#
loop_
_entity.id
_entity.type
_entity.pdbx_description
1 polymer ?
#
loop_
_entity_poly.entity_id
_entity_poly.type
_entity_poly.pdbx_seq_one_letter_code
_entity_poly.pdbx_strand_id
1 'polypeptide(L)'
;MTSKGDHGGDSELETSAALWIYSKGKPLAQGVSSDFEWPRYTFPDTKQSLRHVDQIDLVPTLSLALGLPIPFNNLGSVIPELFSDSLDTLETATRVNAEQIARYVKEYDNRDVVWAVDTASKRSVGGDVASKIAHNRRIAQVALENLRALWAQFSVPHIIAGVVLLALSVAATVALYLGVRNSGPKWDDYVRLALDTAITTGGITSSVVGTVAGVYTRDPAVAIKTFFVSTAGIASLLLALPLVFRDRKASWRSVTLRQAIGPAVLILHAVSFASNSFVMWEDRMVGFLLVTMALVSLWRALTAPMASLRLRILLFSLGLAVIARVMGFSTICREEQQPYCRVTFYGPSGGPSDWGLYLAPVAALMFVPRVIAVVLSWSKSYNGPAPFFIAAVWRLLIIVNSLYWVFEWMETWDGLQPARIPLVKVAKLWIARISMGVSFGMLPSLWFSSGLCIDVVKTNDQATGEEEVGVYGFSNSYGSSYLLFLLIMFAPVHLVSASAGQVILCLVLVAVLLYAELIDAQRDALVMKLQFANSSTPGAFDGPSGALVRPSFSDAVPLALLGMLAFFTTGHQAVFASIQWKAAFVGFETVTYPSSPALVALNTIGPLLFVAMAVPLVAIWNVSPRPNQSVPVLAHTVQLALAFITYFATITLASAVTSAWLRRHLMVWKVFAPRFMIAGVILLAVDVALLFAVVVGFGVTSSKVYRTFKSVSE
;
A
#
# COMPACT_ATOMS: atom_id res chain seq x y z
N MET A 1 -14.62 -32.72 0.70
CA MET A 1 -14.87 -31.85 1.88
C MET A 1 -14.29 -32.59 3.07
N THR A 2 -13.41 -31.98 3.84
CA THR A 2 -12.83 -32.66 5.02
C THR A 2 -13.91 -32.94 6.07
N SER A 3 -13.63 -33.86 6.99
CA SER A 3 -14.47 -34.07 8.19
C SER A 3 -14.60 -32.82 9.08
N LYS A 4 -13.73 -31.81 8.87
CA LYS A 4 -13.76 -30.51 9.54
C LYS A 4 -14.57 -29.44 8.79
N GLY A 5 -15.11 -29.76 7.61
CA GLY A 5 -15.84 -28.80 6.76
C GLY A 5 -14.95 -27.76 6.07
N ASP A 6 -13.64 -27.98 6.08
CA ASP A 6 -12.67 -27.14 5.35
C ASP A 6 -12.59 -27.57 3.88
N HIS A 7 -12.27 -26.60 3.01
CA HIS A 7 -12.02 -26.70 1.57
C HIS A 7 -10.64 -26.11 1.19
N GLY A 8 -9.74 -25.98 2.18
CA GLY A 8 -8.45 -25.31 2.08
C GLY A 8 -7.38 -26.04 1.27
N GLY A 9 -7.66 -27.24 0.77
CA GLY A 9 -6.74 -28.00 -0.09
C GLY A 9 -5.45 -28.41 0.62
N ASP A 10 -5.53 -28.66 1.93
CA ASP A 10 -4.38 -29.02 2.79
C ASP A 10 -4.40 -30.52 3.12
N SER A 11 -5.54 -31.19 2.95
CA SER A 11 -5.65 -32.64 3.18
C SER A 11 -5.40 -33.45 1.91
N GLU A 12 -4.87 -34.66 2.07
CA GLU A 12 -4.60 -35.57 0.96
C GLU A 12 -5.86 -35.88 0.13
N LEU A 13 -7.01 -36.00 0.78
CA LEU A 13 -8.29 -36.22 0.11
C LEU A 13 -8.75 -35.02 -0.73
N GLU A 14 -8.21 -33.83 -0.50
CA GLU A 14 -8.48 -32.62 -1.30
C GLU A 14 -7.45 -32.40 -2.41
N THR A 15 -6.19 -32.76 -2.17
CA THR A 15 -5.09 -32.54 -3.11
C THR A 15 -4.89 -33.67 -4.12
N SER A 16 -5.47 -34.85 -3.85
CA SER A 16 -5.31 -36.02 -4.70
C SER A 16 -6.52 -36.22 -5.60
N ALA A 17 -6.26 -36.43 -6.89
CA ALA A 17 -7.28 -36.71 -7.89
C ALA A 17 -6.98 -38.03 -8.63
N ALA A 18 -8.02 -38.70 -9.10
CA ALA A 18 -7.85 -39.87 -9.96
C ALA A 18 -7.38 -39.43 -11.35
N LEU A 19 -6.32 -40.06 -11.86
CA LEU A 19 -5.82 -39.86 -13.21
C LEU A 19 -6.24 -41.05 -14.08
N TRP A 20 -6.95 -40.77 -15.17
CA TRP A 20 -7.29 -41.76 -16.19
C TRP A 20 -6.78 -41.29 -17.55
N ILE A 21 -6.02 -42.14 -18.23
CA ILE A 21 -5.43 -41.85 -19.54
C ILE A 21 -5.90 -42.92 -20.51
N TYR A 22 -6.40 -42.48 -21.65
CA TYR A 22 -6.97 -43.34 -22.69
C TYR A 22 -6.34 -43.05 -24.05
N SER A 23 -6.01 -44.12 -24.76
CA SER A 23 -5.51 -44.08 -26.13
C SER A 23 -6.47 -44.85 -27.02
N LYS A 24 -6.93 -44.20 -28.10
CA LYS A 24 -7.71 -44.85 -29.18
C LYS A 24 -6.84 -45.70 -30.11
N GLY A 25 -5.53 -45.52 -30.06
CA GLY A 25 -4.56 -46.19 -30.92
C GLY A 25 -3.98 -47.41 -30.22
N LYS A 26 -2.84 -47.22 -29.55
CA LYS A 26 -2.09 -48.30 -28.90
C LYS A 26 -2.50 -48.49 -27.42
N PRO A 27 -2.50 -49.73 -26.89
CA PRO A 27 -2.70 -50.01 -25.46
C PRO A 27 -1.61 -49.39 -24.57
N LEU A 28 -1.99 -48.69 -23.49
CA LEU A 28 -1.06 -48.00 -22.58
C LEU A 28 -0.60 -48.83 -21.36
N ALA A 29 -1.29 -49.94 -21.06
CA ALA A 29 -1.12 -50.68 -19.80
C ALA A 29 -0.78 -52.17 -19.98
N GLN A 30 -0.50 -52.61 -21.22
CA GLN A 30 -0.14 -53.99 -21.53
C GLN A 30 1.23 -53.99 -22.20
N GLY A 31 2.31 -54.07 -21.41
CA GLY A 31 3.68 -54.02 -21.91
C GLY A 31 4.72 -53.99 -20.79
N VAL A 32 5.93 -53.54 -21.12
CA VAL A 32 7.15 -53.58 -20.25
C VAL A 32 7.02 -52.75 -18.96
N SER A 33 5.95 -51.98 -18.81
CA SER A 33 5.66 -51.25 -17.57
C SER A 33 5.34 -52.17 -16.39
N SER A 34 4.95 -53.43 -16.61
CA SER A 34 4.73 -54.40 -15.52
C SER A 34 6.00 -54.82 -14.79
N ASP A 35 7.16 -54.66 -15.44
CA ASP A 35 8.44 -55.19 -14.96
C ASP A 35 9.17 -54.22 -14.02
N PHE A 36 8.60 -53.03 -13.82
CA PHE A 36 9.14 -51.99 -12.95
C PHE A 36 8.20 -51.70 -11.77
N GLU A 37 8.79 -51.51 -10.59
CA GLU A 37 8.04 -51.00 -9.45
C GLU A 37 7.79 -49.49 -9.61
N TRP A 38 6.52 -49.15 -9.72
CA TRP A 38 6.08 -47.76 -9.76
C TRP A 38 5.72 -47.24 -8.36
N PRO A 39 5.86 -45.93 -8.10
CA PRO A 39 5.44 -45.31 -6.86
C PRO A 39 4.00 -45.66 -6.58
N ARG A 40 3.78 -46.23 -5.40
CA ARG A 40 2.45 -46.51 -4.88
C ARG A 40 2.23 -45.68 -3.63
N TYR A 41 0.98 -45.26 -3.45
CA TYR A 41 0.56 -44.49 -2.30
C TYR A 41 -0.65 -45.16 -1.67
N THR A 42 -0.64 -45.25 -0.34
CA THR A 42 -1.77 -45.75 0.44
C THR A 42 -2.51 -44.55 0.99
N PHE A 43 -3.65 -44.23 0.40
CA PHE A 43 -4.46 -43.08 0.82
C PHE A 43 -5.03 -43.28 2.23
N PRO A 44 -5.29 -42.19 2.97
CA PRO A 44 -5.96 -42.26 4.27
C PRO A 44 -7.26 -43.05 4.15
N ASP A 45 -7.54 -43.90 5.13
CA ASP A 45 -8.71 -44.78 5.19
C ASP A 45 -8.79 -45.87 4.11
N THR A 46 -7.70 -46.10 3.35
CA THR A 46 -7.61 -47.21 2.38
C THR A 46 -6.58 -48.26 2.81
N LYS A 47 -6.88 -49.55 2.60
CA LYS A 47 -5.95 -50.66 2.87
C LYS A 47 -5.12 -51.07 1.65
N GLN A 48 -5.46 -50.57 0.47
CA GLN A 48 -4.83 -50.94 -0.79
C GLN A 48 -3.94 -49.82 -1.28
N SER A 49 -2.69 -50.16 -1.61
CA SER A 49 -1.76 -49.21 -2.22
C SER A 49 -2.06 -49.05 -3.71
N LEU A 50 -2.27 -47.82 -4.16
CA LEU A 50 -2.60 -47.49 -5.54
C LEU A 50 -1.41 -46.86 -6.26
N ARG A 51 -1.35 -47.03 -7.59
CA ARG A 51 -0.37 -46.34 -8.43
C ARG A 51 -0.52 -44.82 -8.25
N HIS A 52 0.58 -44.14 -7.93
CA HIS A 52 0.61 -42.71 -7.62
C HIS A 52 1.51 -41.95 -8.58
N VAL A 53 1.00 -40.89 -9.20
CA VAL A 53 1.73 -40.01 -10.13
C VAL A 53 1.72 -38.60 -9.55
N ASP A 54 2.87 -37.91 -9.57
CA ASP A 54 2.92 -36.52 -9.14
C ASP A 54 2.34 -35.61 -10.24
N GLN A 55 1.62 -34.54 -9.88
CA GLN A 55 1.04 -33.60 -10.86
C GLN A 55 2.11 -33.01 -11.81
N ILE A 56 3.32 -32.79 -11.30
CA ILE A 56 4.45 -32.26 -12.08
C ILE A 56 4.92 -33.20 -13.19
N ASP A 57 4.62 -34.50 -13.09
CA ASP A 57 4.99 -35.54 -14.07
C ASP A 57 4.17 -35.44 -15.37
N LEU A 58 3.01 -34.77 -15.34
CA LEU A 58 2.16 -34.61 -16.53
C LEU A 58 2.83 -33.81 -17.63
N VAL A 59 3.49 -32.72 -17.26
CA VAL A 59 4.13 -31.79 -18.22
C VAL A 59 5.26 -32.46 -19.03
N PRO A 60 6.29 -33.08 -18.43
CA PRO A 60 7.38 -33.69 -19.20
C PRO A 60 6.86 -34.86 -20.05
N THR A 61 5.87 -35.60 -19.54
CA THR A 61 5.21 -36.70 -20.28
C THR A 61 4.51 -36.18 -21.54
N LEU A 62 3.66 -35.17 -21.40
CA LEU A 62 2.91 -34.61 -22.53
C LEU A 62 3.83 -33.89 -23.52
N SER A 63 4.84 -33.16 -23.03
CA SER A 63 5.84 -32.52 -23.88
C SER A 63 6.53 -33.55 -24.78
N LEU A 64 7.08 -34.61 -24.21
CA LEU A 64 7.76 -35.64 -24.98
C LEU A 64 6.81 -36.42 -25.90
N ALA A 65 5.59 -36.73 -25.45
CA ALA A 65 4.59 -37.39 -26.28
C ALA A 65 4.15 -36.56 -27.50
N LEU A 66 4.20 -35.24 -27.39
CA LEU A 66 3.91 -34.29 -28.48
C LEU A 66 5.16 -33.90 -29.30
N GLY A 67 6.33 -34.46 -28.99
CA GLY A 67 7.59 -34.10 -29.65
C GLY A 67 8.11 -32.71 -29.30
N LEU A 68 7.66 -32.14 -28.19
CA LEU A 68 8.07 -30.83 -27.67
C LEU A 68 9.17 -30.97 -26.60
N PRO A 69 10.07 -29.98 -26.47
CA PRO A 69 11.02 -29.94 -25.38
C PRO A 69 10.30 -29.80 -24.03
N ILE A 70 10.87 -30.44 -22.99
CA ILE A 70 10.38 -30.30 -21.62
C ILE A 70 10.63 -28.85 -21.16
N PRO A 71 9.63 -28.14 -20.58
CA PRO A 71 9.81 -26.81 -20.03
C PRO A 71 10.96 -26.76 -19.01
N PHE A 72 11.81 -25.75 -19.14
CA PHE A 72 13.06 -25.65 -18.38
C PHE A 72 12.88 -25.77 -16.86
N ASN A 73 11.79 -25.22 -16.32
CA ASN A 73 11.49 -25.19 -14.89
C ASN A 73 10.70 -26.40 -14.37
N ASN A 74 10.43 -27.40 -15.22
CA ASN A 74 9.76 -28.61 -14.79
C ASN A 74 10.75 -29.57 -14.11
N LEU A 75 10.31 -30.21 -13.03
CA LEU A 75 11.07 -31.17 -12.22
C LEU A 75 10.38 -32.53 -12.08
N GLY A 76 9.30 -32.73 -12.84
CA GLY A 76 8.58 -33.98 -12.86
C GLY A 76 9.38 -35.06 -13.60
N SER A 77 9.07 -36.30 -13.25
CA SER A 77 9.52 -37.48 -13.97
C SER A 77 8.53 -37.84 -15.08
N VAL A 78 8.99 -38.51 -16.13
CA VAL A 78 8.09 -39.02 -17.18
C VAL A 78 7.19 -40.12 -16.62
N ILE A 79 5.89 -40.12 -16.97
CA ILE A 79 4.92 -41.18 -16.68
C ILE A 79 5.23 -42.38 -17.60
N PRO A 80 5.82 -43.46 -17.09
CA PRO A 80 6.45 -44.49 -17.92
C PRO A 80 5.48 -45.30 -18.77
N GLU A 81 4.23 -45.44 -18.30
CA GLU A 81 3.15 -46.13 -19.01
C GLU A 81 2.82 -45.51 -20.38
N LEU A 82 3.20 -44.26 -20.63
CA LEU A 82 2.99 -43.60 -21.94
C LEU A 82 4.13 -43.85 -22.93
N PHE A 83 5.23 -44.47 -22.48
CA PHE A 83 6.42 -44.73 -23.29
C PHE A 83 6.83 -46.21 -23.29
N SER A 84 5.98 -47.10 -22.74
CA SER A 84 6.28 -48.52 -22.51
C SER A 84 6.19 -49.41 -23.75
N ASP A 85 5.99 -48.83 -24.94
CA ASP A 85 5.98 -49.55 -26.23
C ASP A 85 7.34 -50.25 -26.51
N SER A 86 8.45 -49.62 -26.12
CA SER A 86 9.78 -50.23 -26.15
C SER A 86 10.66 -49.72 -25.01
N LEU A 87 11.53 -50.59 -24.49
CA LEU A 87 12.52 -50.20 -23.48
C LEU A 87 13.41 -49.06 -23.97
N ASP A 88 13.76 -49.02 -25.25
CA ASP A 88 14.58 -47.95 -25.83
C ASP A 88 13.86 -46.60 -25.87
N THR A 89 12.54 -46.60 -26.10
CA THR A 89 11.72 -45.38 -26.09
C THR A 89 11.62 -44.83 -24.67
N LEU A 90 11.37 -45.71 -23.69
CA LEU A 90 11.33 -45.33 -22.28
C LEU A 90 12.70 -44.88 -21.75
N GLU A 91 13.78 -45.53 -22.16
CA GLU A 91 15.15 -45.11 -21.84
C GLU A 91 15.42 -43.71 -22.40
N THR A 92 15.09 -43.47 -23.67
CA THR A 92 15.29 -42.17 -24.30
C THR A 92 14.47 -41.08 -23.59
N ALA A 93 13.21 -41.35 -23.28
CA ALA A 93 12.34 -40.39 -22.59
C ALA A 93 12.86 -40.06 -21.18
N THR A 94 13.24 -41.08 -20.41
CA THR A 94 13.80 -40.88 -19.06
C THR A 94 15.17 -40.20 -19.09
N ARG A 95 16.01 -40.49 -20.08
CA ARG A 95 17.31 -39.84 -20.28
C ARG A 95 17.16 -38.35 -20.59
N VAL A 96 16.31 -37.99 -21.56
CA VAL A 96 16.05 -36.59 -21.93
C VAL A 96 15.48 -35.80 -20.73
N ASN A 97 14.59 -36.42 -19.95
CA ASN A 97 14.07 -35.83 -18.73
C ASN A 97 15.16 -35.62 -17.66
N ALA A 98 16.01 -36.62 -17.41
CA ALA A 98 17.13 -36.51 -16.48
C ALA A 98 18.13 -35.43 -16.90
N GLU A 99 18.47 -35.34 -18.19
CA GLU A 99 19.36 -34.32 -18.75
C GLU A 99 18.78 -32.90 -18.60
N GLN A 100 17.46 -32.73 -18.80
CA GLN A 100 16.80 -31.44 -18.59
C GLN A 100 16.82 -31.04 -17.11
N ILE A 101 16.51 -31.96 -16.19
CA ILE A 101 16.56 -31.70 -14.74
C ILE A 101 17.99 -31.36 -14.29
N ALA A 102 18.99 -32.11 -14.77
CA ALA A 102 20.39 -31.83 -14.46
C ALA A 102 20.81 -30.43 -14.93
N ARG A 103 20.34 -30.00 -16.11
CA ARG A 103 20.56 -28.63 -16.61
C ARG A 103 19.90 -27.58 -15.71
N TYR A 104 18.67 -27.82 -15.28
CA TYR A 104 17.98 -26.93 -14.34
C TYR A 104 18.73 -26.81 -13.02
N VAL A 105 19.14 -27.94 -12.43
CA VAL A 105 19.87 -27.98 -11.15
C VAL A 105 21.21 -27.24 -11.24
N LYS A 106 21.91 -27.37 -12.37
CA LYS A 106 23.15 -26.65 -12.63
C LYS A 106 22.94 -25.14 -12.70
N GLU A 107 21.85 -24.68 -13.31
CA GLU A 107 21.51 -23.25 -13.39
C GLU A 107 20.97 -22.72 -12.05
N TYR A 108 20.30 -23.56 -11.25
CA TYR A 108 19.81 -23.22 -9.91
C TYR A 108 20.97 -22.95 -8.92
N ASP A 109 22.18 -23.45 -9.23
CA ASP A 109 23.45 -23.18 -8.55
C ASP A 109 23.43 -23.41 -7.02
N ASN A 110 22.69 -24.43 -6.56
CA ASN A 110 22.77 -24.88 -5.18
C ASN A 110 23.78 -26.02 -5.06
N ARG A 111 24.89 -25.77 -4.34
CA ARG A 111 26.00 -26.72 -4.20
C ARG A 111 25.58 -28.11 -3.73
N ASP A 112 24.69 -28.19 -2.75
CA ASP A 112 24.28 -29.47 -2.16
C ASP A 112 23.41 -30.27 -3.14
N VAL A 113 22.49 -29.59 -3.84
CA VAL A 113 21.63 -30.22 -4.86
C VAL A 113 22.46 -30.67 -6.07
N VAL A 114 23.35 -29.80 -6.55
CA VAL A 114 24.25 -30.11 -7.68
C VAL A 114 25.12 -31.32 -7.35
N TRP A 115 25.71 -31.35 -6.15
CA TRP A 115 26.52 -32.49 -5.71
C TRP A 115 25.71 -33.78 -5.61
N ALA A 116 24.50 -33.73 -5.06
CA ALA A 116 23.64 -34.91 -4.94
C ALA A 116 23.26 -35.48 -6.33
N VAL A 117 22.91 -34.61 -7.28
CA VAL A 117 22.54 -34.99 -8.65
C VAL A 117 23.74 -35.50 -9.45
N ASP A 118 24.90 -34.86 -9.33
CA ASP A 118 26.15 -35.30 -9.98
C ASP A 118 26.62 -36.66 -9.44
N THR A 119 26.54 -36.86 -8.12
CA THR A 119 26.84 -38.14 -7.47
C THR A 119 25.89 -39.23 -7.95
N ALA A 120 24.58 -38.93 -8.06
CA ALA A 120 23.61 -39.87 -8.61
C ALA A 120 23.92 -40.21 -10.07
N SER A 121 24.30 -39.21 -10.88
CA SER A 121 24.60 -39.37 -12.31
C SER A 121 25.86 -40.20 -12.58
N LYS A 122 26.87 -40.12 -11.71
CA LYS A 122 28.16 -40.83 -11.81
C LYS A 122 28.13 -42.28 -11.33
N ARG A 123 27.03 -42.75 -10.75
CA ARG A 123 26.91 -44.12 -10.25
C ARG A 123 27.00 -45.12 -11.41
N SER A 124 27.76 -46.21 -11.23
CA SER A 124 27.90 -47.26 -12.24
C SER A 124 26.55 -47.92 -12.54
N VAL A 125 26.18 -47.97 -13.82
CA VAL A 125 24.91 -48.55 -14.30
C VAL A 125 25.18 -49.88 -14.98
N GLY A 126 24.30 -50.86 -14.78
CA GLY A 126 24.30 -52.11 -15.55
C GLY A 126 24.17 -51.84 -17.06
N GLY A 127 24.70 -52.76 -17.88
CA GLY A 127 24.68 -52.61 -19.34
C GLY A 127 23.27 -52.73 -19.97
N ASP A 128 22.31 -53.28 -19.22
CA ASP A 128 20.94 -53.49 -19.67
C ASP A 128 20.11 -52.20 -19.67
N VAL A 129 19.11 -52.13 -20.56
CA VAL A 129 18.26 -50.94 -20.75
C VAL A 129 17.40 -50.64 -19.53
N ALA A 130 16.97 -51.66 -18.78
CA ALA A 130 16.18 -51.49 -17.57
C ALA A 130 16.97 -50.79 -16.45
N SER A 131 18.25 -51.16 -16.26
CA SER A 131 19.16 -50.46 -15.35
C SER A 131 19.36 -49.00 -15.72
N LYS A 132 19.45 -48.67 -17.02
CA LYS A 132 19.55 -47.28 -17.50
C LYS A 132 18.30 -46.46 -17.21
N ILE A 133 17.11 -47.04 -17.44
CA ILE A 133 15.83 -46.41 -17.10
C ILE A 133 15.75 -46.11 -15.59
N ALA A 134 16.10 -47.09 -14.75
CA ALA A 134 16.11 -46.93 -13.31
C ALA A 134 17.10 -45.85 -12.85
N HIS A 135 18.29 -45.80 -13.46
CA HIS A 135 19.29 -44.78 -13.21
C HIS A 135 18.82 -43.37 -13.56
N ASN A 136 18.33 -43.17 -14.80
CA ASN A 136 17.82 -41.88 -15.26
C ASN A 136 16.71 -41.36 -14.36
N ARG A 137 15.81 -42.26 -13.94
CA ARG A 137 14.75 -41.92 -13.00
C ARG A 137 15.28 -41.56 -11.61
N ARG A 138 16.30 -42.28 -11.12
CA ARG A 138 16.91 -41.97 -9.81
C ARG A 138 17.50 -40.57 -9.80
N ILE A 139 18.10 -40.11 -10.90
CA ILE A 139 18.60 -38.73 -11.03
C ILE A 139 17.45 -37.73 -10.83
N ALA A 140 16.32 -37.91 -11.53
CA ALA A 140 15.15 -37.05 -11.39
C ALA A 140 14.59 -37.06 -9.95
N GLN A 141 14.50 -38.23 -9.32
CA GLN A 141 14.03 -38.38 -7.94
C GLN A 141 14.95 -37.69 -6.92
N VAL A 142 16.27 -37.89 -7.04
CA VAL A 142 17.25 -37.25 -6.15
C VAL A 142 17.19 -35.73 -6.27
N ALA A 143 17.06 -35.20 -7.49
CA ALA A 143 16.89 -33.78 -7.71
C ALA A 143 15.62 -33.27 -7.01
N LEU A 144 14.48 -33.94 -7.22
CA LEU A 144 13.19 -33.55 -6.64
C LEU A 144 13.18 -33.66 -5.10
N GLU A 145 13.75 -34.73 -4.53
CA GLU A 145 13.87 -34.93 -3.08
C GLU A 145 14.64 -33.78 -2.41
N ASN A 146 15.81 -33.42 -2.97
CA ASN A 146 16.66 -32.36 -2.42
C ASN A 146 16.01 -30.97 -2.61
N LEU A 147 15.41 -30.70 -3.76
CA LEU A 147 14.73 -29.43 -4.01
C LEU A 147 13.47 -29.27 -3.13
N ARG A 148 12.67 -30.34 -2.94
CA ARG A 148 11.54 -30.34 -1.99
C ARG A 148 12.01 -30.06 -0.56
N ALA A 149 13.13 -30.67 -0.14
CA ALA A 149 13.68 -30.44 1.19
C ALA A 149 14.07 -28.98 1.43
N LEU A 150 14.51 -28.27 0.38
CA LEU A 150 14.82 -26.83 0.44
C LEU A 150 13.57 -25.94 0.38
N TRP A 151 12.60 -26.25 -0.47
CA TRP A 151 11.46 -25.36 -0.74
C TRP A 151 10.28 -25.51 0.22
N ALA A 152 10.16 -26.63 0.93
CA ALA A 152 8.96 -26.94 1.73
C ALA A 152 9.06 -26.55 3.22
N GLN A 153 10.09 -25.83 3.67
CA GLN A 153 10.32 -25.58 5.09
C GLN A 153 9.96 -24.16 5.54
N PHE A 154 8.92 -24.06 6.38
CA PHE A 154 8.63 -22.84 7.13
C PHE A 154 9.42 -22.82 8.43
N SER A 155 10.26 -21.81 8.62
CA SER A 155 10.91 -21.58 9.91
C SER A 155 9.95 -20.91 10.91
N VAL A 156 9.25 -21.71 11.70
CA VAL A 156 8.31 -21.25 12.74
C VAL A 156 8.93 -20.24 13.73
N PRO A 157 10.16 -20.41 14.25
CA PRO A 157 10.74 -19.44 15.18
C PRO A 157 10.88 -18.03 14.60
N HIS A 158 11.36 -17.93 13.34
CA HIS A 158 11.48 -16.64 12.63
C HIS A 158 10.11 -16.01 12.36
N ILE A 159 9.11 -16.82 12.01
CA ILE A 159 7.74 -16.34 11.83
C ILE A 159 7.20 -15.75 13.15
N ILE A 160 7.36 -16.48 14.26
CA ILE A 160 6.93 -16.00 15.59
C ILE A 160 7.66 -14.72 15.97
N ALA A 161 8.99 -14.66 15.80
CA ALA A 161 9.79 -13.48 16.12
C ALA A 161 9.32 -12.25 15.32
N GLY A 162 9.04 -12.41 14.02
CA GLY A 162 8.51 -11.34 13.18
C GLY A 162 7.12 -10.86 13.61
N VAL A 163 6.21 -11.79 13.91
CA VAL A 163 4.85 -11.46 14.39
C VAL A 163 4.90 -10.74 15.74
N VAL A 164 5.74 -11.21 16.68
CA VAL A 164 5.92 -10.57 17.99
C VAL A 164 6.47 -9.15 17.83
N LEU A 165 7.46 -8.96 16.95
CA LEU A 165 8.03 -7.64 16.69
C LEU A 165 6.99 -6.67 16.12
N LEU A 166 6.16 -7.12 15.16
CA LEU A 166 5.06 -6.33 14.61
C LEU A 166 3.97 -6.03 15.67
N ALA A 167 3.69 -6.96 16.57
CA ALA A 167 2.74 -6.74 17.66
C ALA A 167 3.26 -5.68 18.66
N LEU A 168 4.54 -5.77 19.01
CA LEU A 168 5.21 -4.79 19.87
C LEU A 168 5.28 -3.41 19.20
N SER A 169 5.52 -3.34 17.88
CA SER A 169 5.56 -2.05 17.18
C SER A 169 4.18 -1.37 17.18
N VAL A 170 3.09 -2.11 16.95
CA VAL A 170 1.72 -1.58 17.08
C VAL A 170 1.45 -1.08 18.50
N ALA A 171 1.87 -1.84 19.52
CA ALA A 171 1.72 -1.41 20.91
C ALA A 171 2.53 -0.14 21.20
N ALA A 172 3.76 -0.04 20.70
CA ALA A 172 4.62 1.14 20.84
C ALA A 172 4.00 2.38 20.19
N THR A 173 3.46 2.28 18.97
CA THR A 173 2.83 3.42 18.30
C THR A 173 1.54 3.86 18.99
N VAL A 174 0.75 2.92 19.54
CA VAL A 174 -0.42 3.23 20.37
C VAL A 174 -0.01 3.95 21.66
N ALA A 175 1.06 3.49 22.32
CA ALA A 175 1.58 4.11 23.53
C ALA A 175 2.05 5.55 23.28
N LEU A 176 2.80 5.77 22.19
CA LEU A 176 3.23 7.10 21.76
C LEU A 176 2.03 7.99 21.41
N TYR A 177 1.05 7.49 20.66
CA TYR A 177 -0.19 8.22 20.34
C TYR A 177 -0.92 8.67 21.61
N LEU A 178 -1.10 7.78 22.58
CA LEU A 178 -1.73 8.10 23.86
C LEU A 178 -0.87 9.05 24.71
N GLY A 179 0.45 8.91 24.67
CA GLY A 179 1.39 9.78 25.34
C GLY A 179 1.30 11.22 24.85
N VAL A 180 1.37 11.43 23.52
CA VAL A 180 1.19 12.75 22.90
C VAL A 180 -0.17 13.34 23.24
N ARG A 181 -1.23 12.52 23.17
CA ARG A 181 -2.59 12.98 23.43
C ARG A 181 -2.82 13.41 24.90
N ASN A 182 -2.28 12.66 25.86
CA ASN A 182 -2.59 12.84 27.28
C ASN A 182 -1.64 13.79 28.01
N SER A 183 -0.41 13.96 27.51
CA SER A 183 0.61 14.81 28.17
C SER A 183 0.40 16.32 27.95
N GLY A 184 -0.57 16.70 27.12
CA GLY A 184 -0.96 18.11 26.95
C GLY A 184 0.19 18.98 26.43
N PRO A 185 0.50 20.13 27.05
CA PRO A 185 1.61 20.98 26.62
C PRO A 185 2.98 20.32 26.70
N LYS A 186 3.21 19.37 27.62
CA LYS A 186 4.50 18.69 27.86
C LYS A 186 4.65 17.39 27.04
N TRP A 187 4.00 17.32 25.88
CA TRP A 187 4.01 16.12 25.05
C TRP A 187 5.39 15.82 24.46
N ASP A 188 6.17 16.86 24.16
CA ASP A 188 7.50 16.77 23.60
C ASP A 188 8.52 16.26 24.61
N ASP A 189 8.44 16.71 25.87
CA ASP A 189 9.23 16.16 26.98
C ASP A 189 8.98 14.66 27.14
N TYR A 190 7.70 14.24 27.13
CA TYR A 190 7.34 12.83 27.22
C TYR A 190 7.91 12.01 26.05
N VAL A 191 7.74 12.48 24.82
CA VAL A 191 8.19 11.74 23.62
C VAL A 191 9.72 11.66 23.59
N ARG A 192 10.44 12.74 23.90
CA ARG A 192 11.91 12.75 23.97
C ARG A 192 12.40 11.74 24.99
N LEU A 193 11.88 11.81 26.23
CA LEU A 193 12.28 10.88 27.27
C LEU A 193 12.00 9.42 26.90
N ALA A 194 10.82 9.14 26.33
CA ALA A 194 10.44 7.79 25.91
C ALA A 194 11.34 7.24 24.80
N LEU A 195 11.62 8.05 23.77
CA LEU A 195 12.48 7.65 22.65
C LEU A 195 13.94 7.51 23.07
N ASP A 196 14.49 8.46 23.81
CA ASP A 196 15.88 8.40 24.30
C ASP A 196 16.09 7.16 25.17
N THR A 197 15.17 6.91 26.11
CA THR A 197 15.22 5.71 26.95
C THR A 197 15.16 4.43 26.12
N ALA A 198 14.25 4.36 25.14
CA ALA A 198 14.07 3.18 24.30
C ALA A 198 15.27 2.91 23.39
N ILE A 199 15.82 3.94 22.74
CA ILE A 199 16.95 3.84 21.81
C ILE A 199 18.23 3.52 22.58
N THR A 200 18.54 4.26 23.65
CA THR A 200 19.77 4.05 24.44
C THR A 200 19.76 2.69 25.11
N THR A 201 18.66 2.33 25.80
CA THR A 201 18.57 1.02 26.47
C THR A 201 18.55 -0.12 25.46
N GLY A 202 17.78 0.02 24.38
CA GLY A 202 17.73 -0.95 23.28
C GLY A 202 19.10 -1.18 22.66
N GLY A 203 19.84 -0.13 22.33
CA GLY A 203 21.17 -0.22 21.73
C GLY A 203 22.22 -0.86 22.65
N ILE A 204 22.25 -0.46 23.93
CA ILE A 204 23.23 -1.01 24.89
C ILE A 204 22.97 -2.50 25.15
N THR A 205 21.72 -2.85 25.49
CA THR A 205 21.35 -4.25 25.78
C THR A 205 21.54 -5.15 24.56
N SER A 206 21.18 -4.67 23.37
CA SER A 206 21.29 -5.43 22.13
C SER A 206 22.72 -5.59 21.64
N SER A 207 23.62 -4.64 21.95
CA SER A 207 25.06 -4.83 21.72
C SER A 207 25.58 -6.06 22.46
N VAL A 208 25.24 -6.21 23.74
CA VAL A 208 25.65 -7.38 24.53
C VAL A 208 25.05 -8.67 23.94
N VAL A 209 23.75 -8.69 23.65
CA VAL A 209 23.07 -9.86 23.09
C VAL A 209 23.62 -10.25 21.71
N GLY A 210 23.83 -9.27 20.83
CA GLY A 210 24.40 -9.48 19.50
C GLY A 210 25.83 -10.01 19.54
N THR A 211 26.69 -9.45 20.39
CA THR A 211 28.07 -9.93 20.57
C THR A 211 28.09 -11.35 21.13
N VAL A 212 27.30 -11.65 22.17
CA VAL A 212 27.21 -13.02 22.73
C VAL A 212 26.74 -14.01 21.67
N ALA A 213 25.72 -13.67 20.89
CA ALA A 213 25.22 -14.53 19.82
C ALA A 213 26.29 -14.80 18.74
N GLY A 214 26.97 -13.75 18.27
CA GLY A 214 28.02 -13.91 17.25
C GLY A 214 29.25 -14.67 17.73
N VAL A 215 29.64 -14.50 19.00
CA VAL A 215 30.72 -15.29 19.61
C VAL A 215 30.32 -16.77 19.72
N TYR A 216 29.08 -17.04 20.14
CA TYR A 216 28.56 -18.40 20.25
C TYR A 216 28.48 -19.11 18.87
N THR A 217 28.00 -18.41 17.83
CA THR A 217 27.85 -18.99 16.49
C THR A 217 29.10 -18.87 15.62
N ARG A 218 30.11 -18.12 16.04
CA ARG A 218 31.32 -17.76 15.25
C ARG A 218 30.98 -17.11 13.90
N ASP A 219 29.87 -16.38 13.83
CA ASP A 219 29.41 -15.71 12.60
C ASP A 219 29.10 -14.22 12.88
N PRO A 220 29.85 -13.27 12.29
CA PRO A 220 29.57 -11.84 12.47
C PRO A 220 28.23 -11.42 11.87
N ALA A 221 27.71 -12.11 10.86
CA ALA A 221 26.39 -11.79 10.29
C ALA A 221 25.27 -12.09 11.29
N VAL A 222 25.43 -13.14 12.11
CA VAL A 222 24.48 -13.45 13.20
C VAL A 222 24.53 -12.36 14.27
N ALA A 223 25.71 -11.85 14.64
CA ALA A 223 25.81 -10.74 15.58
C ALA A 223 25.03 -9.51 15.11
N ILE A 224 25.24 -9.10 13.84
CA ILE A 224 24.61 -7.92 13.26
C ILE A 224 23.09 -8.10 13.18
N LYS A 225 22.61 -9.25 12.69
CA LYS A 225 21.17 -9.54 12.59
C LYS A 225 20.51 -9.53 13.97
N THR A 226 21.11 -10.22 14.94
CA THR A 226 20.61 -10.28 16.31
C THR A 226 20.59 -8.90 16.95
N PHE A 227 21.62 -8.07 16.75
CA PHE A 227 21.66 -6.70 17.24
C PHE A 227 20.46 -5.87 16.76
N PHE A 228 20.18 -5.84 15.45
CA PHE A 228 19.08 -5.03 14.92
C PHE A 228 17.71 -5.53 15.37
N VAL A 229 17.49 -6.86 15.34
CA VAL A 229 16.20 -7.46 15.76
C VAL A 229 15.96 -7.25 17.25
N SER A 230 16.97 -7.46 18.10
CA SER A 230 16.84 -7.23 19.55
C SER A 230 16.69 -5.75 19.87
N THR A 231 17.38 -4.84 19.16
CA THR A 231 17.23 -3.39 19.37
C THR A 231 15.81 -2.96 19.08
N ALA A 232 15.26 -3.38 17.93
CA ALA A 232 13.88 -3.06 17.56
C ALA A 232 12.86 -3.67 18.54
N GLY A 233 13.09 -4.90 18.99
CA GLY A 233 12.23 -5.60 19.95
C GLY A 233 12.23 -4.92 21.33
N ILE A 234 13.40 -4.63 21.90
CA ILE A 234 13.56 -4.01 23.22
C ILE A 234 13.05 -2.57 23.19
N ALA A 235 13.39 -1.79 22.17
CA ALA A 235 12.89 -0.42 22.03
C ALA A 235 11.36 -0.39 21.95
N SER A 236 10.76 -1.26 21.12
CA SER A 236 9.30 -1.35 21.00
C SER A 236 8.64 -1.81 22.31
N LEU A 237 9.26 -2.76 23.02
CA LEU A 237 8.78 -3.20 24.33
C LEU A 237 8.79 -2.06 25.35
N LEU A 238 9.91 -1.32 25.46
CA LEU A 238 10.05 -0.19 26.38
C LEU A 238 9.03 0.92 26.08
N LEU A 239 8.84 1.25 24.80
CA LEU A 239 7.82 2.22 24.37
C LEU A 239 6.39 1.73 24.68
N ALA A 240 6.15 0.42 24.69
CA ALA A 240 4.84 -0.16 25.01
C ALA A 240 4.57 -0.30 26.52
N LEU A 241 5.59 -0.27 27.39
CA LEU A 241 5.43 -0.44 28.85
C LEU A 241 4.36 0.47 29.49
N PRO A 242 4.21 1.76 29.10
CA PRO A 242 3.18 2.63 29.66
C PRO A 242 1.75 2.10 29.46
N LEU A 243 1.50 1.22 28.49
CA LEU A 243 0.18 0.60 28.30
C LEU A 243 -0.16 -0.44 29.38
N VAL A 244 0.87 -1.04 30.00
CA VAL A 244 0.73 -2.10 31.01
C VAL A 244 0.59 -1.50 32.41
N PHE A 245 1.44 -0.53 32.74
CA PHE A 245 1.53 0.04 34.09
C PHE A 245 0.62 1.24 34.35
N ARG A 246 -0.13 1.71 33.35
CA ARG A 246 -1.05 2.83 33.54
C ARG A 246 -2.23 2.40 34.40
N ASP A 247 -2.45 3.15 35.49
CA ASP A 247 -3.61 2.98 36.36
C ASP A 247 -4.91 2.99 35.54
N ARG A 248 -5.52 1.81 35.40
CA ARG A 248 -6.77 1.59 34.66
C ARG A 248 -7.97 2.07 35.48
N LYS A 249 -8.04 3.36 35.79
CA LYS A 249 -9.33 4.00 36.11
C LYS A 249 -10.04 4.38 34.80
N ALA A 250 -10.14 3.43 33.87
CA ALA A 250 -10.88 3.62 32.64
C ALA A 250 -12.38 3.49 32.95
N SER A 251 -13.05 4.63 33.14
CA SER A 251 -14.49 4.65 33.23
C SER A 251 -15.07 4.33 31.84
N TRP A 252 -15.59 3.12 31.66
CA TRP A 252 -16.31 2.72 30.44
C TRP A 252 -17.53 3.61 30.14
N ARG A 253 -17.97 4.41 31.12
CA ARG A 253 -19.08 5.37 30.98
C ARG A 253 -18.75 6.61 30.15
N SER A 254 -17.49 6.86 29.77
CA SER A 254 -17.08 8.08 29.05
C SER A 254 -16.63 7.89 27.60
N VAL A 255 -16.77 6.69 27.01
CA VAL A 255 -16.36 6.45 25.62
C VAL A 255 -17.42 7.02 24.66
N THR A 256 -17.06 8.09 23.95
CA THR A 256 -17.94 8.69 22.94
C THR A 256 -17.84 7.93 21.62
N LEU A 257 -18.94 7.89 20.84
CA LEU A 257 -18.97 7.31 19.49
C LEU A 257 -17.84 7.87 18.60
N ARG A 258 -17.48 9.16 18.77
CA ARG A 258 -16.36 9.80 18.06
C ARG A 258 -15.03 9.11 18.30
N GLN A 259 -14.79 8.60 19.49
CA GLN A 259 -13.53 7.95 19.84
C GLN A 259 -13.51 6.46 19.51
N ALA A 260 -14.68 5.80 19.51
CA ALA A 260 -14.80 4.35 19.32
C ALA A 260 -14.89 3.91 17.84
N ILE A 261 -15.48 4.73 16.96
CA ILE A 261 -15.76 4.30 15.58
C ILE A 261 -14.50 4.01 14.75
N GLY A 262 -13.44 4.83 14.89
CA GLY A 262 -12.18 4.63 14.18
C GLY A 262 -11.52 3.29 14.52
N PRO A 263 -11.25 3.00 15.81
CA PRO A 263 -10.72 1.70 16.22
C PRO A 263 -11.62 0.52 15.81
N ALA A 264 -12.94 0.67 15.89
CA ALA A 264 -13.87 -0.37 15.45
C ALA A 264 -13.73 -0.70 13.96
N VAL A 265 -13.63 0.33 13.09
CA VAL A 265 -13.41 0.16 11.65
C VAL A 265 -12.04 -0.46 11.36
N LEU A 266 -10.99 -0.07 12.09
CA LEU A 266 -9.68 -0.72 11.96
C LEU A 266 -9.75 -2.21 12.32
N ILE A 267 -10.42 -2.58 13.41
CA ILE A 267 -10.59 -3.98 13.82
C ILE A 267 -11.35 -4.76 12.75
N LEU A 268 -12.45 -4.20 12.22
CA LEU A 268 -13.21 -4.83 11.14
C LEU A 268 -12.36 -5.08 9.89
N HIS A 269 -11.52 -4.10 9.51
CA HIS A 269 -10.58 -4.27 8.41
C HIS A 269 -9.51 -5.33 8.72
N ALA A 270 -8.91 -5.30 9.91
CA ALA A 270 -7.90 -6.29 10.29
C ALA A 270 -8.43 -7.73 10.30
N VAL A 271 -9.64 -7.95 10.83
CA VAL A 271 -10.28 -9.26 10.90
C VAL A 271 -10.67 -9.77 9.51
N SER A 272 -10.95 -8.89 8.56
CA SER A 272 -11.35 -9.30 7.20
C SER A 272 -10.25 -10.13 6.50
N PHE A 273 -8.98 -9.91 6.83
CA PHE A 273 -7.87 -10.69 6.28
C PHE A 273 -7.85 -12.15 6.72
N ALA A 274 -8.69 -12.57 7.66
CA ALA A 274 -8.86 -13.97 8.01
C ALA A 274 -9.64 -14.78 6.93
N SER A 275 -10.19 -14.11 5.91
CA SER A 275 -10.99 -14.73 4.85
C SER A 275 -10.45 -14.43 3.46
N ASN A 276 -10.28 -15.48 2.66
CA ASN A 276 -9.83 -15.40 1.27
C ASN A 276 -10.70 -14.42 0.46
N SER A 277 -12.02 -14.51 0.62
CA SER A 277 -12.99 -13.69 -0.13
C SER A 277 -12.86 -12.21 0.21
N PHE A 278 -12.65 -11.87 1.48
CA PHE A 278 -12.47 -10.48 1.90
C PHE A 278 -11.13 -9.89 1.45
N VAL A 279 -10.06 -10.70 1.41
CA VAL A 279 -8.76 -10.27 0.81
C VAL A 279 -8.91 -10.06 -0.70
N MET A 280 -9.66 -10.91 -1.39
CA MET A 280 -9.91 -10.77 -2.83
C MET A 280 -10.72 -9.52 -3.19
N TRP A 281 -11.67 -9.12 -2.33
CA TRP A 281 -12.56 -7.96 -2.52
C TRP A 281 -12.22 -6.80 -1.59
N GLU A 282 -10.94 -6.65 -1.23
CA GLU A 282 -10.48 -5.60 -0.32
C GLU A 282 -10.80 -4.20 -0.87
N ASP A 283 -10.73 -4.01 -2.18
CA ASP A 283 -11.10 -2.77 -2.88
C ASP A 283 -12.53 -2.33 -2.54
N ARG A 284 -13.50 -3.24 -2.65
CA ARG A 284 -14.91 -2.98 -2.35
C ARG A 284 -15.14 -2.81 -0.86
N MET A 285 -14.45 -3.59 -0.03
CA MET A 285 -14.55 -3.51 1.42
C MET A 285 -14.02 -2.16 1.94
N VAL A 286 -12.84 -1.72 1.50
CA VAL A 286 -12.27 -0.42 1.88
C VAL A 286 -13.20 0.71 1.45
N GLY A 287 -13.76 0.65 0.23
CA GLY A 287 -14.77 1.60 -0.23
C GLY A 287 -16.02 1.61 0.66
N PHE A 288 -16.51 0.44 1.07
CA PHE A 288 -17.65 0.33 1.99
C PHE A 288 -17.35 0.93 3.38
N LEU A 289 -16.18 0.65 3.94
CA LEU A 289 -15.75 1.20 5.23
C LEU A 289 -15.60 2.73 5.17
N LEU A 290 -15.07 3.27 4.07
CA LEU A 290 -14.93 4.73 3.88
C LEU A 290 -16.30 5.41 3.79
N VAL A 291 -17.23 4.85 3.01
CA VAL A 291 -18.61 5.35 2.91
C VAL A 291 -19.30 5.26 4.27
N THR A 292 -19.08 4.20 5.04
CA THR A 292 -19.62 4.06 6.40
C THR A 292 -19.13 5.19 7.31
N MET A 293 -17.84 5.53 7.26
CA MET A 293 -17.28 6.65 8.03
C MET A 293 -17.87 8.02 7.62
N ALA A 294 -18.13 8.20 6.32
CA ALA A 294 -18.82 9.38 5.82
C ALA A 294 -20.28 9.45 6.31
N LEU A 295 -21.00 8.33 6.34
CA LEU A 295 -22.37 8.26 6.86
C LEU A 295 -22.44 8.48 8.38
N VAL A 296 -21.47 7.99 9.15
CA VAL A 296 -21.39 8.30 10.59
C VAL A 296 -21.16 9.81 10.81
N SER A 297 -20.40 10.46 9.92
CA SER A 297 -20.22 11.91 9.94
C SER A 297 -21.51 12.66 9.61
N LEU A 298 -22.35 12.13 8.71
CA LEU A 298 -23.67 12.67 8.41
C LEU A 298 -24.60 12.66 9.63
N TRP A 299 -24.58 11.61 10.45
CA TRP A 299 -25.37 11.58 11.70
C TRP A 299 -25.01 12.74 12.65
N ARG A 300 -23.72 13.15 12.66
CA ARG A 300 -23.28 14.30 13.46
C ARG A 300 -23.87 15.61 12.96
N ALA A 301 -24.16 15.74 11.66
CA ALA A 301 -24.79 16.92 11.08
C ALA A 301 -26.12 17.22 11.77
N LEU A 302 -26.93 16.19 12.07
CA LEU A 302 -28.23 16.34 12.75
C LEU A 302 -28.10 17.02 14.13
N THR A 303 -26.94 16.86 14.77
CA THR A 303 -26.70 17.40 16.11
C THR A 303 -26.02 18.77 16.11
N ALA A 304 -25.62 19.32 14.96
CA ALA A 304 -24.88 20.59 14.93
C ALA A 304 -25.78 21.78 15.35
N PRO A 305 -25.24 22.82 16.01
CA PRO A 305 -26.06 23.90 16.56
C PRO A 305 -26.63 24.85 15.50
N MET A 306 -25.85 25.23 14.48
CA MET A 306 -26.27 26.19 13.43
C MET A 306 -26.69 25.49 12.13
N ALA A 307 -27.71 26.02 11.44
CA ALA A 307 -28.19 25.51 10.16
C ALA A 307 -27.10 25.50 9.06
N SER A 308 -26.24 26.51 9.03
CA SER A 308 -25.10 26.60 8.10
C SER A 308 -24.10 25.45 8.28
N LEU A 309 -23.73 25.14 9.53
CA LEU A 309 -22.85 24.02 9.87
C LEU A 309 -23.51 22.67 9.57
N ARG A 310 -24.81 22.52 9.84
CA ARG A 310 -25.58 21.31 9.48
C ARG A 310 -25.48 21.04 7.97
N LEU A 311 -25.72 22.07 7.16
CA LEU A 311 -25.68 21.97 5.71
C LEU A 311 -24.27 21.63 5.20
N ARG A 312 -23.23 22.29 5.71
CA ARG A 312 -21.83 21.99 5.34
C ARG A 312 -21.44 20.55 5.67
N ILE A 313 -21.68 20.10 6.90
CA ILE A 313 -21.36 18.71 7.31
C ILE A 313 -22.12 17.71 6.45
N LEU A 314 -23.41 17.97 6.16
CA LEU A 314 -24.22 17.12 5.29
C LEU A 314 -23.65 17.05 3.87
N LEU A 315 -23.41 18.20 3.24
CA LEU A 315 -22.93 18.27 1.85
C LEU A 315 -21.54 17.65 1.70
N PHE A 316 -20.60 17.93 2.60
CA PHE A 316 -19.25 17.38 2.52
C PHE A 316 -19.23 15.87 2.82
N SER A 317 -20.03 15.39 3.77
CA SER A 317 -20.14 13.95 4.05
C SER A 317 -20.74 13.20 2.86
N LEU A 318 -21.81 13.75 2.25
CA LEU A 318 -22.44 13.16 1.06
C LEU A 318 -21.48 13.21 -0.14
N GLY A 319 -20.81 14.35 -0.36
CA GLY A 319 -19.82 14.52 -1.42
C GLY A 319 -18.68 13.50 -1.30
N LEU A 320 -18.15 13.29 -0.10
CA LEU A 320 -17.11 12.27 0.14
C LEU A 320 -17.62 10.85 -0.15
N ALA A 321 -18.84 10.52 0.27
CA ALA A 321 -19.44 9.22 -0.01
C ALA A 321 -19.67 8.98 -1.51
N VAL A 322 -20.16 10.00 -2.24
CA VAL A 322 -20.37 9.95 -3.69
C VAL A 322 -19.03 9.79 -4.40
N ILE A 323 -18.02 10.59 -4.07
CA ILE A 323 -16.69 10.48 -4.68
C ILE A 323 -16.09 9.09 -4.43
N ALA A 324 -16.14 8.57 -3.20
CA ALA A 324 -15.65 7.23 -2.90
C ALA A 324 -16.35 6.14 -3.74
N ARG A 325 -17.65 6.29 -4.01
CA ARG A 325 -18.40 5.37 -4.87
C ARG A 325 -18.03 5.52 -6.35
N VAL A 326 -17.87 6.75 -6.83
CA VAL A 326 -17.45 7.03 -8.21
C VAL A 326 -16.03 6.49 -8.45
N MET A 327 -15.12 6.64 -7.50
CA MET A 327 -13.77 6.07 -7.60
C MET A 327 -13.82 4.55 -7.80
N GLY A 328 -14.72 3.86 -7.10
CA GLY A 328 -14.93 2.42 -7.23
C GLY A 328 -15.44 1.94 -8.60
N PHE A 329 -15.76 2.85 -9.53
CA PHE A 329 -16.02 2.49 -10.93
C PHE A 329 -14.75 2.05 -11.66
N SER A 330 -13.59 2.61 -11.29
CA SER A 330 -12.29 2.27 -11.87
C SER A 330 -11.75 0.99 -11.24
N THR A 331 -11.81 -0.12 -11.98
CA THR A 331 -11.52 -1.46 -11.47
C THR A 331 -10.57 -2.22 -12.38
N ILE A 332 -9.62 -2.91 -11.74
CA ILE A 332 -8.84 -4.01 -12.32
C ILE A 332 -9.24 -5.28 -11.60
N CYS A 333 -9.48 -6.34 -12.39
CA CYS A 333 -9.96 -7.60 -11.87
C CYS A 333 -8.82 -8.58 -11.68
N ARG A 334 -8.86 -9.29 -10.56
CA ARG A 334 -8.08 -10.51 -10.37
C ARG A 334 -8.80 -11.69 -11.03
N GLU A 335 -8.05 -12.74 -11.32
CA GLU A 335 -8.60 -13.97 -11.90
C GLU A 335 -9.67 -14.58 -10.99
N GLU A 336 -9.46 -14.54 -9.67
CA GLU A 336 -10.38 -15.09 -8.67
C GLU A 336 -11.70 -14.32 -8.54
N GLN A 337 -11.78 -13.11 -9.12
CA GLN A 337 -12.99 -12.29 -9.09
C GLN A 337 -13.92 -12.54 -10.27
N GLN A 338 -13.52 -13.36 -11.25
CA GLN A 338 -14.36 -13.72 -12.39
C GLN A 338 -15.48 -14.69 -11.97
N PRO A 339 -16.71 -14.58 -12.52
CA PRO A 339 -17.20 -13.62 -13.54
C PRO A 339 -17.75 -12.30 -12.97
N TYR A 340 -17.56 -12.01 -11.69
CA TYR A 340 -18.23 -10.92 -10.96
C TYR A 340 -17.51 -9.56 -11.02
N CYS A 341 -16.37 -9.50 -11.70
CA CYS A 341 -15.58 -8.29 -11.89
C CYS A 341 -15.40 -7.99 -13.38
N ARG A 342 -15.63 -6.72 -13.75
CA ARG A 342 -15.36 -6.20 -15.09
C ARG A 342 -14.23 -5.18 -15.03
N VAL A 343 -13.28 -5.28 -15.94
CA VAL A 343 -12.17 -4.33 -16.05
C VAL A 343 -12.69 -3.05 -16.70
N THR A 344 -12.46 -1.91 -16.05
CA THR A 344 -12.83 -0.58 -16.56
C THR A 344 -11.64 0.36 -16.63
N PHE A 345 -10.54 0.05 -15.92
CA PHE A 345 -9.31 0.85 -15.93
C PHE A 345 -8.61 0.82 -17.29
N TYR A 346 -8.65 -0.33 -17.98
CA TYR A 346 -8.10 -0.51 -19.32
C TYR A 346 -9.21 -0.65 -20.36
N GLY A 347 -8.90 -0.26 -21.60
CA GLY A 347 -9.76 -0.51 -22.75
C GLY A 347 -9.72 -1.99 -23.19
N PRO A 348 -10.62 -2.41 -24.10
CA PRO A 348 -10.75 -3.82 -24.53
C PRO A 348 -9.47 -4.44 -25.11
N SER A 349 -8.60 -3.63 -25.72
CA SER A 349 -7.33 -4.03 -26.31
C SER A 349 -6.13 -3.95 -25.34
N GLY A 350 -6.36 -3.71 -24.04
CA GLY A 350 -5.29 -3.48 -23.06
C GLY A 350 -4.65 -2.08 -23.15
N GLY A 351 -5.20 -1.21 -23.99
CA GLY A 351 -4.86 0.22 -24.07
C GLY A 351 -5.45 1.04 -22.92
N PRO A 352 -5.20 2.37 -22.89
CA PRO A 352 -5.89 3.26 -21.95
C PRO A 352 -7.40 3.21 -22.18
N SER A 353 -8.19 3.45 -21.12
CA SER A 353 -9.64 3.51 -21.24
C SER A 353 -10.09 4.79 -21.94
N ASP A 354 -11.11 4.69 -22.78
CA ASP A 354 -11.67 5.83 -23.52
C ASP A 354 -12.17 6.93 -22.57
N TRP A 355 -12.89 6.53 -21.51
CA TRP A 355 -13.38 7.48 -20.51
C TRP A 355 -12.23 8.22 -19.81
N GLY A 356 -11.13 7.53 -19.50
CA GLY A 356 -9.96 8.14 -18.87
C GLY A 356 -9.30 9.13 -19.80
N LEU A 357 -9.14 8.76 -21.08
CA LEU A 357 -8.53 9.59 -22.12
C LEU A 357 -9.29 10.91 -22.34
N TYR A 358 -10.62 10.87 -22.34
CA TYR A 358 -11.45 12.07 -22.51
C TYR A 358 -11.57 12.91 -21.23
N LEU A 359 -11.74 12.27 -20.07
CA LEU A 359 -11.98 12.99 -18.81
C LEU A 359 -10.71 13.55 -18.17
N ALA A 360 -9.54 12.92 -18.32
CA ALA A 360 -8.32 13.40 -17.67
C ALA A 360 -7.90 14.82 -18.11
N PRO A 361 -7.87 15.18 -19.41
CA PRO A 361 -7.57 16.53 -19.83
C PRO A 361 -8.63 17.54 -19.38
N VAL A 362 -9.91 17.17 -19.40
CA VAL A 362 -11.03 18.03 -18.97
C VAL A 362 -10.96 18.31 -17.48
N ALA A 363 -10.70 17.28 -16.66
CA ALA A 363 -10.54 17.40 -15.22
C ALA A 363 -9.34 18.29 -14.87
N ALA A 364 -8.20 18.08 -15.55
CA ALA A 364 -6.98 18.86 -15.38
C ALA A 364 -7.16 20.34 -15.81
N LEU A 365 -7.84 20.57 -16.94
CA LEU A 365 -8.04 21.91 -17.47
C LEU A 365 -9.08 22.70 -16.67
N MET A 366 -10.24 22.12 -16.35
CA MET A 366 -11.39 22.91 -15.91
C MET A 366 -11.85 22.61 -14.48
N PHE A 367 -11.81 21.36 -14.04
CA PHE A 367 -12.48 20.96 -12.81
C PHE A 367 -11.61 21.20 -11.57
N VAL A 368 -10.45 20.55 -11.51
CA VAL A 368 -9.66 20.47 -10.27
C VAL A 368 -9.09 21.82 -9.82
N PRO A 369 -8.45 22.62 -10.69
CA PRO A 369 -7.94 23.93 -10.28
C PRO A 369 -9.04 24.87 -9.77
N ARG A 370 -10.25 24.80 -10.36
CA ARG A 370 -11.41 25.59 -9.92
C ARG A 370 -11.91 25.14 -8.56
N VAL A 371 -12.00 23.83 -8.32
CA VAL A 371 -12.40 23.30 -7.00
C VAL A 371 -11.43 23.78 -5.92
N ILE A 372 -10.11 23.71 -6.17
CA ILE A 372 -9.11 24.22 -5.21
C ILE A 372 -9.29 25.71 -4.95
N ALA A 373 -9.48 26.52 -6.01
CA ALA A 373 -9.69 27.96 -5.88
C ALA A 373 -10.96 28.29 -5.08
N VAL A 374 -12.06 27.55 -5.28
CA VAL A 374 -13.31 27.71 -4.53
C VAL A 374 -13.15 27.33 -3.06
N VAL A 375 -12.48 26.22 -2.76
CA VAL A 375 -12.22 25.81 -1.37
C VAL A 375 -11.35 26.85 -0.64
N LEU A 376 -10.30 27.36 -1.30
CA LEU A 376 -9.45 28.41 -0.72
C LEU A 376 -10.18 29.75 -0.59
N SER A 377 -11.16 30.07 -1.44
CA SER A 377 -11.91 31.32 -1.35
C SER A 377 -12.86 31.35 -0.15
N TRP A 378 -13.37 30.20 0.32
CA TRP A 378 -14.17 30.12 1.56
C TRP A 378 -13.42 30.61 2.79
N SER A 379 -12.10 30.36 2.86
CA SER A 379 -11.20 30.86 3.91
C SER A 379 -10.47 32.15 3.52
N LYS A 380 -10.89 32.83 2.44
CA LYS A 380 -10.24 34.01 1.85
C LYS A 380 -8.72 33.84 1.63
N SER A 381 -8.29 32.61 1.41
CA SER A 381 -6.88 32.21 1.26
C SER A 381 -6.47 31.99 -0.20
N TYR A 382 -7.35 32.32 -1.15
CA TYR A 382 -7.02 32.35 -2.57
C TYR A 382 -6.38 33.69 -2.95
N ASN A 383 -5.32 34.05 -2.24
CA ASN A 383 -4.61 35.32 -2.31
C ASN A 383 -3.10 35.10 -2.26
N GLY A 384 -2.32 36.17 -2.44
CA GLY A 384 -0.85 36.10 -2.47
C GLY A 384 -0.34 35.19 -3.59
N PRO A 385 0.51 34.18 -3.33
CA PRO A 385 1.04 33.29 -4.37
C PRO A 385 0.03 32.27 -4.91
N ALA A 386 -1.09 32.02 -4.21
CA ALA A 386 -2.01 30.94 -4.55
C ALA A 386 -2.59 31.03 -5.98
N PRO A 387 -3.08 32.20 -6.48
CA PRO A 387 -3.62 32.28 -7.82
C PRO A 387 -2.60 31.99 -8.91
N PHE A 388 -1.39 32.53 -8.81
CA PHE A 388 -0.31 32.26 -9.78
C PHE A 388 0.14 30.80 -9.73
N PHE A 389 0.36 30.26 -8.53
CA PHE A 389 0.79 28.88 -8.35
C PHE A 389 -0.23 27.89 -8.90
N ILE A 390 -1.51 28.04 -8.53
CA ILE A 390 -2.57 27.08 -8.84
C ILE A 390 -3.09 27.29 -10.26
N ALA A 391 -3.48 28.52 -10.62
CA ALA A 391 -4.19 28.78 -11.88
C ALA A 391 -3.27 28.87 -13.09
N ALA A 392 -2.00 29.23 -12.92
CA ALA A 392 -1.03 29.29 -14.02
C ALA A 392 -0.14 28.05 -14.03
N VAL A 393 0.74 27.90 -13.03
CA VAL A 393 1.82 26.91 -13.10
C VAL A 393 1.32 25.48 -12.94
N TRP A 394 0.67 25.18 -11.82
CA TRP A 394 0.25 23.83 -11.49
C TRP A 394 -0.85 23.31 -12.43
N ARG A 395 -1.80 24.17 -12.81
CA ARG A 395 -2.81 23.86 -13.83
C ARG A 395 -2.19 23.47 -15.17
N LEU A 396 -1.23 24.25 -15.68
CA LEU A 396 -0.55 23.92 -16.93
C LEU A 396 0.16 22.57 -16.84
N LEU A 397 0.82 22.31 -15.70
CA LEU A 397 1.54 21.07 -15.46
C LEU A 397 0.64 19.83 -15.53
N ILE A 398 -0.51 19.83 -14.85
CA ILE A 398 -1.41 18.67 -14.88
C ILE A 398 -2.08 18.48 -16.24
N ILE A 399 -2.29 19.55 -17.02
CA ILE A 399 -2.76 19.46 -18.42
C ILE A 399 -1.69 18.76 -19.27
N VAL A 400 -0.43 19.18 -19.14
CA VAL A 400 0.71 18.58 -19.85
C VAL A 400 0.87 17.10 -19.47
N ASN A 401 0.64 16.73 -18.20
CA ASN A 401 0.62 15.33 -17.76
C ASN A 401 -0.51 14.52 -18.42
N SER A 402 -1.70 15.09 -18.59
CA SER A 402 -2.79 14.41 -19.29
C SER A 402 -2.49 14.26 -20.78
N LEU A 403 -1.89 15.28 -21.40
CA LEU A 403 -1.48 15.23 -22.81
C LEU A 403 -0.44 14.14 -23.06
N TYR A 404 0.50 13.89 -22.13
CA TYR A 404 1.46 12.78 -22.25
C TYR A 404 0.77 11.44 -22.60
N TRP A 405 -0.28 11.09 -21.86
CA TRP A 405 -1.01 9.83 -22.07
C TRP A 405 -1.90 9.85 -23.32
N VAL A 406 -2.30 11.04 -23.78
CA VAL A 406 -2.93 11.19 -25.10
C VAL A 406 -1.93 10.89 -26.21
N PHE A 407 -0.71 11.43 -26.15
CA PHE A 407 0.33 11.12 -27.13
C PHE A 407 0.77 9.65 -27.07
N GLU A 408 0.86 9.05 -25.87
CA GLU A 408 1.08 7.60 -25.70
C GLU A 408 0.04 6.77 -26.46
N TRP A 409 -1.24 7.11 -26.32
CA TRP A 409 -2.32 6.44 -27.05
C TRP A 409 -2.21 6.65 -28.57
N MET A 410 -1.91 7.88 -29.00
CA MET A 410 -1.79 8.23 -30.42
C MET A 410 -0.72 7.43 -31.16
N GLU A 411 0.35 6.98 -30.50
CA GLU A 411 1.38 6.12 -31.11
C GLU A 411 0.81 4.79 -31.62
N THR A 412 -0.25 4.30 -30.99
CA THR A 412 -0.91 3.03 -31.32
C THR A 412 -2.25 3.22 -32.03
N TRP A 413 -2.60 4.45 -32.39
CA TRP A 413 -3.88 4.76 -33.02
C TRP A 413 -3.81 4.56 -34.53
N ASP A 414 -4.66 3.68 -35.07
CA ASP A 414 -4.69 3.35 -36.51
C ASP A 414 -4.96 4.55 -37.44
N GLY A 415 -5.58 5.62 -36.91
CA GLY A 415 -5.84 6.84 -37.67
C GLY A 415 -4.63 7.76 -37.87
N LEU A 416 -3.50 7.49 -37.20
CA LEU A 416 -2.30 8.31 -37.32
C LEU A 416 -1.46 7.91 -38.53
N GLN A 417 -1.11 8.89 -39.36
CA GLN A 417 -0.18 8.68 -40.47
C GLN A 417 1.17 8.14 -39.95
N PRO A 418 1.70 7.02 -40.47
CA PRO A 418 2.94 6.42 -39.96
C PRO A 418 4.14 7.36 -39.93
N ALA A 419 4.22 8.31 -40.89
CA ALA A 419 5.28 9.32 -40.95
C ALA A 419 5.30 10.30 -39.75
N ARG A 420 4.18 10.42 -39.01
CA ARG A 420 4.06 11.32 -37.85
C ARG A 420 4.38 10.65 -36.51
N ILE A 421 4.49 9.31 -36.48
CA ILE A 421 4.79 8.55 -35.26
C ILE A 421 6.09 9.03 -34.58
N PRO A 422 7.22 9.28 -35.30
CA PRO A 422 8.43 9.78 -34.67
C PRO A 422 8.26 11.14 -34.00
N LEU A 423 7.47 12.04 -34.61
CA LEU A 423 7.18 13.37 -34.06
C LEU A 423 6.36 13.27 -32.77
N VAL A 424 5.33 12.42 -32.75
CA VAL A 424 4.52 12.13 -31.55
C VAL A 424 5.40 11.60 -30.43
N LYS A 425 6.29 10.65 -30.73
CA LYS A 425 7.22 10.06 -29.76
C LYS A 425 8.13 11.11 -29.14
N VAL A 426 8.75 11.97 -29.96
CA VAL A 426 9.61 13.06 -29.48
C VAL A 426 8.81 14.04 -28.61
N ALA A 427 7.61 14.45 -29.05
CA ALA A 427 6.76 15.35 -28.29
C ALA A 427 6.39 14.78 -26.91
N LYS A 428 5.98 13.50 -26.86
CA LYS A 428 5.65 12.77 -25.64
C LYS A 428 6.81 12.75 -24.64
N LEU A 429 8.02 12.46 -25.11
CA LEU A 429 9.22 12.40 -24.25
C LEU A 429 9.56 13.77 -23.64
N TRP A 430 9.53 14.84 -24.45
CA TRP A 430 9.80 16.19 -23.96
C TRP A 430 8.73 16.70 -23.00
N ILE A 431 7.46 16.40 -23.26
CA ILE A 431 6.34 16.67 -22.36
C ILE A 431 6.61 16.08 -20.96
N ALA A 432 6.98 14.81 -20.88
CA ALA A 432 7.29 14.16 -19.61
C ALA A 432 8.51 14.79 -18.91
N ARG A 433 9.58 15.08 -19.66
CA ARG A 433 10.81 15.68 -19.10
C ARG A 433 10.58 17.09 -18.55
N ILE A 434 9.83 17.92 -19.29
CA ILE A 434 9.43 19.26 -18.83
C ILE A 434 8.59 19.13 -17.56
N SER A 435 7.61 18.21 -17.56
CA SER A 435 6.79 17.98 -16.38
C SER A 435 7.60 17.58 -15.14
N MET A 436 8.58 16.68 -15.30
CA MET A 436 9.50 16.31 -14.22
C MET A 436 10.33 17.51 -13.74
N GLY A 437 10.90 18.30 -14.65
CA GLY A 437 11.68 19.49 -14.30
C GLY A 437 10.86 20.54 -13.53
N VAL A 438 9.59 20.74 -13.92
CA VAL A 438 8.68 21.64 -13.22
C VAL A 438 8.28 21.07 -11.85
N SER A 439 7.98 19.77 -11.78
CA SER A 439 7.52 19.10 -10.54
C SER A 439 8.62 19.04 -9.46
N PHE A 440 9.86 18.72 -9.84
CA PHE A 440 10.97 18.54 -8.90
C PHE A 440 11.84 19.80 -8.70
N GLY A 441 11.80 20.75 -9.64
CA GLY A 441 12.62 21.97 -9.59
C GLY A 441 11.78 23.23 -9.35
N MET A 442 10.98 23.61 -10.34
CA MET A 442 10.34 24.93 -10.37
C MET A 442 9.28 25.11 -9.28
N LEU A 443 8.36 24.16 -9.12
CA LEU A 443 7.28 24.25 -8.12
C LEU A 443 7.81 24.24 -6.67
N PRO A 444 8.74 23.34 -6.26
CA PRO A 444 9.39 23.42 -4.95
C PRO A 444 10.08 24.74 -4.69
N SER A 445 10.81 25.26 -5.69
CA SER A 445 11.52 26.53 -5.57
C SER A 445 10.54 27.70 -5.37
N LEU A 446 9.48 27.77 -6.20
CA LEU A 446 8.43 28.78 -6.09
C LEU A 446 7.68 28.69 -4.76
N TRP A 447 7.33 27.49 -4.33
CA TRP A 447 6.71 27.30 -3.02
C TRP A 447 7.65 27.71 -1.91
N PHE A 448 8.93 27.34 -1.92
CA PHE A 448 9.87 27.71 -0.85
C PHE A 448 10.08 29.23 -0.76
N SER A 449 10.25 29.91 -1.89
CA SER A 449 10.54 31.35 -1.94
C SER A 449 9.32 32.27 -1.77
N SER A 450 8.11 31.77 -2.02
CA SER A 450 6.89 32.59 -1.92
C SER A 450 6.47 32.91 -0.48
N GLY A 451 5.74 34.01 -0.30
CA GLY A 451 5.10 34.37 0.97
C GLY A 451 3.92 33.45 1.33
N LEU A 452 3.14 33.83 2.35
CA LEU A 452 1.90 33.14 2.70
C LEU A 452 0.76 33.52 1.73
N CYS A 453 -0.28 32.68 1.67
CA CYS A 453 -1.50 32.92 0.89
C CYS A 453 -2.43 33.94 1.57
N ILE A 454 -1.90 35.13 1.87
CA ILE A 454 -2.60 36.22 2.55
C ILE A 454 -2.60 37.49 1.70
N ASP A 455 -3.56 38.37 1.96
CA ASP A 455 -3.62 39.72 1.40
C ASP A 455 -3.94 40.73 2.51
N VAL A 456 -3.35 41.92 2.44
CA VAL A 456 -3.49 42.97 3.46
C VAL A 456 -4.19 44.15 2.83
N VAL A 457 -5.44 44.38 3.24
CA VAL A 457 -6.26 45.48 2.72
C VAL A 457 -6.46 46.50 3.83
N LYS A 458 -6.12 47.77 3.54
CA LYS A 458 -6.37 48.90 4.42
C LYS A 458 -7.69 49.54 4.04
N THR A 459 -8.62 49.63 4.97
CA THR A 459 -9.91 50.30 4.80
C THR A 459 -10.05 51.41 5.83
N ASN A 460 -10.41 52.61 5.39
CA ASN A 460 -10.71 53.71 6.30
C ASN A 460 -12.17 53.55 6.76
N ASP A 461 -12.38 53.41 8.05
CA ASP A 461 -13.73 53.35 8.60
C ASP A 461 -14.43 54.70 8.39
N GLN A 462 -15.54 54.70 7.65
CA GLN A 462 -16.29 55.91 7.30
C GLN A 462 -16.97 56.56 8.52
N ALA A 463 -17.12 55.83 9.64
CA ALA A 463 -17.75 56.33 10.85
C ALA A 463 -16.76 56.94 11.86
N THR A 464 -15.55 56.38 11.98
CA THR A 464 -14.55 56.76 12.99
C THR A 464 -13.32 57.47 12.40
N GLY A 465 -13.08 57.34 11.09
CA GLY A 465 -11.89 57.86 10.43
C GLY A 465 -10.61 57.08 10.75
N GLU A 466 -10.70 55.97 11.49
CA GLU A 466 -9.57 55.12 11.84
C GLU A 466 -9.20 54.18 10.67
N GLU A 467 -7.90 53.93 10.48
CA GLU A 467 -7.41 52.94 9.51
C GLU A 467 -7.60 51.52 10.06
N GLU A 468 -8.60 50.79 9.57
CA GLU A 468 -8.72 49.35 9.82
C GLU A 468 -7.87 48.55 8.83
N VAL A 469 -6.97 47.70 9.35
CA VAL A 469 -6.15 46.79 8.55
C VAL A 469 -6.76 45.39 8.56
N GLY A 470 -7.40 45.01 7.46
CA GLY A 470 -7.96 43.66 7.26
C GLY A 470 -6.92 42.72 6.63
N VAL A 471 -6.66 41.57 7.28
CA VAL A 471 -5.78 40.52 6.73
C VAL A 471 -6.63 39.34 6.23
N TYR A 472 -6.76 39.22 4.91
CA TYR A 472 -7.42 38.09 4.27
C TYR A 472 -6.50 36.86 4.25
N GLY A 473 -7.09 35.67 4.46
CA GLY A 473 -6.35 34.39 4.49
C GLY A 473 -5.67 34.08 5.83
N PHE A 474 -5.82 34.95 6.83
CA PHE A 474 -5.23 34.75 8.16
C PHE A 474 -5.66 33.43 8.81
N SER A 475 -6.96 33.08 8.73
CA SER A 475 -7.51 31.89 9.39
C SER A 475 -6.99 30.56 8.85
N ASN A 476 -6.45 30.51 7.62
CA ASN A 476 -5.96 29.28 7.00
C ASN A 476 -4.52 29.45 6.50
N SER A 477 -3.71 30.25 7.18
CA SER A 477 -2.31 30.49 6.77
C SER A 477 -1.46 29.22 6.75
N TYR A 478 -1.65 28.31 7.71
CA TYR A 478 -0.97 27.01 7.73
C TYR A 478 -1.49 26.07 6.62
N GLY A 479 -2.81 25.86 6.55
CA GLY A 479 -3.41 24.91 5.62
C GLY A 479 -3.24 25.30 4.15
N SER A 480 -3.45 26.56 3.80
CA SER A 480 -3.27 27.05 2.42
C SER A 480 -1.83 26.91 1.92
N SER A 481 -0.84 27.25 2.75
CA SER A 481 0.58 27.11 2.41
C SER A 481 1.02 25.65 2.31
N TYR A 482 0.51 24.78 3.18
CA TYR A 482 0.76 23.34 3.11
C TYR A 482 0.06 22.66 1.93
N LEU A 483 -1.12 23.15 1.52
CA LEU A 483 -1.80 22.65 0.34
C LEU A 483 -0.93 22.85 -0.91
N LEU A 484 -0.24 23.99 -1.05
CA LEU A 484 0.69 24.18 -2.17
C LEU A 484 1.78 23.10 -2.19
N PHE A 485 2.34 22.71 -1.04
CA PHE A 485 3.27 21.57 -0.94
C PHE A 485 2.65 20.25 -1.39
N LEU A 486 1.39 19.97 -1.01
CA LEU A 486 0.69 18.76 -1.48
C LEU A 486 0.49 18.74 -3.00
N LEU A 487 0.21 19.89 -3.61
CA LEU A 487 0.06 20.00 -5.05
C LEU A 487 1.37 19.71 -5.81
N ILE A 488 2.52 20.03 -5.21
CA ILE A 488 3.84 19.62 -5.73
C ILE A 488 3.94 18.11 -5.77
N MET A 489 3.60 17.45 -4.65
CA MET A 489 3.70 15.99 -4.53
C MET A 489 2.68 15.25 -5.40
N PHE A 490 1.53 15.88 -5.67
CA PHE A 490 0.51 15.36 -6.58
C PHE A 490 1.00 15.26 -8.03
N ALA A 491 1.72 16.28 -8.51
CA ALA A 491 2.10 16.39 -9.91
C ALA A 491 2.91 15.21 -10.48
N PRO A 492 3.99 14.71 -9.82
CA PRO A 492 4.76 13.61 -10.35
C PRO A 492 4.00 12.27 -10.25
N VAL A 493 3.14 12.08 -9.23
CA VAL A 493 2.24 10.92 -9.15
C VAL A 493 1.23 10.94 -10.30
N HIS A 494 0.64 12.10 -10.59
CA HIS A 494 -0.28 12.28 -11.72
C HIS A 494 0.39 12.03 -13.07
N LEU A 495 1.65 12.42 -13.25
CA LEU A 495 2.39 12.16 -14.50
C LEU A 495 2.53 10.65 -14.77
N VAL A 496 2.90 9.87 -13.74
CA VAL A 496 3.19 8.44 -13.91
C VAL A 496 1.95 7.55 -13.89
N SER A 497 0.78 8.05 -13.50
CA SER A 497 -0.49 7.32 -13.56
C SER A 497 -1.12 7.42 -14.95
N ALA A 498 -1.64 6.29 -15.47
CA ALA A 498 -2.40 6.27 -16.73
C ALA A 498 -3.65 7.17 -16.66
N SER A 499 -4.24 7.51 -17.80
CA SER A 499 -5.35 8.47 -17.91
C SER A 499 -6.54 8.17 -16.97
N ALA A 500 -6.95 6.90 -16.85
CA ALA A 500 -7.94 6.47 -15.86
C ALA A 500 -7.51 6.80 -14.42
N GLY A 501 -6.26 6.47 -14.07
CA GLY A 501 -5.64 6.79 -12.78
C GLY A 501 -5.54 8.29 -12.52
N GLN A 502 -5.29 9.11 -13.53
CA GLN A 502 -5.25 10.58 -13.42
C GLN A 502 -6.59 11.17 -12.99
N VAL A 503 -7.69 10.71 -13.60
CA VAL A 503 -9.05 11.11 -13.19
C VAL A 503 -9.32 10.71 -11.74
N ILE A 504 -8.90 9.51 -11.34
CA ILE A 504 -9.06 9.02 -9.97
C ILE A 504 -8.22 9.84 -8.99
N LEU A 505 -6.97 10.16 -9.30
CA LEU A 505 -6.14 11.04 -8.48
C LEU A 505 -6.78 12.42 -8.31
N CYS A 506 -7.35 12.99 -9.37
CA CYS A 506 -8.11 14.23 -9.29
C CYS A 506 -9.26 14.12 -8.28
N LEU A 507 -10.02 13.01 -8.30
CA LEU A 507 -11.07 12.73 -7.32
C LEU A 507 -10.52 12.54 -5.89
N VAL A 508 -9.37 11.89 -5.73
CA VAL A 508 -8.69 11.73 -4.43
C VAL A 508 -8.31 13.09 -3.84
N LEU A 509 -7.74 14.00 -4.64
CA LEU A 509 -7.41 15.36 -4.19
C LEU A 509 -8.67 16.12 -3.75
N VAL A 510 -9.76 16.02 -4.50
CA VAL A 510 -11.05 16.61 -4.09
C VAL A 510 -11.57 15.97 -2.80
N ALA A 511 -11.48 14.65 -2.66
CA ALA A 511 -11.89 13.94 -1.44
C ALA A 511 -11.08 14.37 -0.20
N VAL A 512 -9.76 14.58 -0.35
CA VAL A 512 -8.89 15.11 0.72
C VAL A 512 -9.34 16.51 1.14
N LEU A 513 -9.62 17.41 0.19
CA LEU A 513 -10.09 18.77 0.48
C LEU A 513 -11.46 18.78 1.14
N LEU A 514 -12.43 18.01 0.63
CA LEU A 514 -13.75 17.88 1.25
C LEU A 514 -13.66 17.28 2.65
N TYR A 515 -12.73 16.35 2.88
CA TYR A 515 -12.53 15.78 4.21
C TYR A 515 -11.91 16.79 5.19
N ALA A 516 -10.96 17.61 4.73
CA ALA A 516 -10.40 18.69 5.55
C ALA A 516 -11.49 19.70 5.99
N GLU A 517 -12.34 20.13 5.04
CA GLU A 517 -13.49 21.00 5.31
C GLU A 517 -14.55 20.34 6.20
N LEU A 518 -14.80 19.04 6.03
CA LEU A 518 -15.71 18.28 6.88
C LEU A 518 -15.24 18.25 8.33
N ILE A 519 -13.95 17.97 8.55
CA ILE A 519 -13.37 17.92 9.89
C ILE A 519 -13.38 19.31 10.54
N ASP A 520 -13.07 20.36 9.78
CA ASP A 520 -13.15 21.74 10.25
C ASP A 520 -14.58 22.10 10.72
N ALA A 521 -15.59 21.87 9.88
CA ALA A 521 -16.99 22.12 10.24
C ALA A 521 -17.44 21.30 11.47
N GLN A 522 -16.92 20.09 11.66
CA GLN A 522 -17.18 19.28 12.86
C GLN A 522 -16.48 19.84 14.11
N ARG A 523 -15.27 20.40 13.97
CA ARG A 523 -14.55 21.05 15.07
C ARG A 523 -15.30 22.31 15.51
N ASP A 524 -15.71 23.16 14.57
CA ASP A 524 -16.47 24.37 14.85
C ASP A 524 -17.80 24.07 15.57
N ALA A 525 -18.54 23.07 15.09
CA ALA A 525 -19.78 22.65 15.73
C ALA A 525 -19.56 22.17 17.18
N LEU A 526 -18.39 21.57 17.47
CA LEU A 526 -18.05 21.10 18.81
C LEU A 526 -17.58 22.25 19.72
N VAL A 527 -16.75 23.16 19.22
CA VAL A 527 -16.35 24.38 19.96
C VAL A 527 -17.58 25.16 20.38
N MET A 528 -18.50 25.38 19.45
CA MET A 528 -19.73 26.14 19.71
C MET A 528 -20.62 25.45 20.76
N LYS A 529 -20.77 24.12 20.70
CA LYS A 529 -21.50 23.36 21.74
C LYS A 529 -20.86 23.49 23.12
N LEU A 530 -19.53 23.42 23.20
CA LEU A 530 -18.81 23.57 24.47
C LEU A 530 -18.95 24.99 25.02
N GLN A 531 -18.92 26.00 24.15
CA GLN A 531 -19.15 27.39 24.55
C GLN A 531 -20.58 27.59 25.08
N PHE A 532 -21.60 27.03 24.41
CA PHE A 532 -22.99 27.08 24.90
C PHE A 532 -23.20 26.35 26.22
N ALA A 533 -22.51 25.22 26.44
CA ALA A 533 -22.64 24.46 27.68
C ALA A 533 -21.96 25.13 28.88
N ASN A 534 -20.93 25.95 28.63
CA ASN A 534 -20.11 26.59 29.66
C ASN A 534 -20.42 28.08 29.86
N SER A 535 -21.30 28.70 29.05
CA SER A 535 -21.61 30.12 29.19
C SER A 535 -22.69 30.37 30.27
N SER A 536 -22.39 31.27 31.21
CA SER A 536 -23.34 31.79 32.20
C SER A 536 -24.33 32.81 31.61
N THR A 537 -24.11 33.24 30.37
CA THR A 537 -24.97 34.15 29.59
C THR A 537 -25.22 33.56 28.20
N PRO A 538 -26.39 32.93 27.97
CA PRO A 538 -26.79 32.46 26.65
C PRO A 538 -26.94 33.66 25.70
N GLY A 539 -26.02 33.85 24.76
CA GLY A 539 -26.08 34.91 23.74
C GLY A 539 -24.91 35.90 23.72
N ALA A 540 -24.01 35.88 24.71
CA ALA A 540 -22.74 36.58 24.60
C ALA A 540 -21.77 35.75 23.73
N PHE A 541 -21.51 36.21 22.50
CA PHE A 541 -20.55 35.58 21.59
C PHE A 541 -19.08 35.92 21.93
N ASP A 542 -18.85 36.72 22.99
CA ASP A 542 -17.53 37.09 23.50
C ASP A 542 -17.05 36.10 24.57
N GLY A 543 -16.87 34.83 24.18
CA GLY A 543 -16.16 33.82 24.95
C GLY A 543 -14.88 33.41 24.21
N PRO A 544 -13.80 32.99 24.88
CA PRO A 544 -12.47 32.93 24.27
C PRO A 544 -12.52 32.11 22.99
N SER A 545 -12.26 32.78 21.87
CA SER A 545 -12.24 32.32 20.48
C SER A 545 -11.09 31.32 20.22
N GLY A 546 -10.72 30.54 21.25
CA GLY A 546 -9.38 30.06 21.48
C GLY A 546 -9.22 28.55 21.71
N ALA A 547 -10.31 27.78 21.77
CA ALA A 547 -10.24 26.34 22.04
C ALA A 547 -10.06 25.53 20.74
N LEU A 548 -8.81 25.17 20.40
CA LEU A 548 -8.53 24.25 19.29
C LEU A 548 -8.90 22.82 19.69
N VAL A 549 -9.85 22.21 18.96
CA VAL A 549 -10.30 20.84 19.24
C VAL A 549 -9.20 19.84 18.87
N ARG A 550 -8.76 19.04 19.84
CA ARG A 550 -7.75 18.00 19.60
C ARG A 550 -8.25 16.94 18.61
N PRO A 551 -7.40 16.45 17.70
CA PRO A 551 -7.75 15.37 16.79
C PRO A 551 -7.94 14.06 17.54
N SER A 552 -8.74 13.17 16.96
CA SER A 552 -9.00 11.82 17.45
C SER A 552 -8.47 10.77 16.48
N PHE A 553 -8.29 9.53 16.93
CA PHE A 553 -7.85 8.43 16.06
C PHE A 553 -8.79 8.25 14.86
N SER A 554 -10.09 8.41 15.10
CA SER A 554 -11.13 8.35 14.07
C SER A 554 -11.01 9.42 12.98
N ASP A 555 -10.24 10.49 13.21
CA ASP A 555 -10.01 11.54 12.22
C ASP A 555 -8.88 11.15 11.23
N ALA A 556 -8.10 10.10 11.52
CA ALA A 556 -7.08 9.56 10.59
C ALA A 556 -7.62 8.40 9.73
N VAL A 557 -8.63 7.66 10.23
CA VAL A 557 -9.15 6.44 9.58
C VAL A 557 -9.71 6.69 8.16
N PRO A 558 -10.51 7.74 7.90
CA PRO A 558 -11.00 8.01 6.55
C PRO A 558 -9.89 8.31 5.54
N LEU A 559 -8.81 8.98 5.96
CA LEU A 559 -7.64 9.18 5.10
C LEU A 559 -6.91 7.85 4.83
N ALA A 560 -6.76 6.99 5.84
CA ALA A 560 -6.11 5.69 5.63
C ALA A 560 -6.90 4.79 4.65
N LEU A 561 -8.24 4.79 4.79
CA LEU A 561 -9.14 4.12 3.86
C LEU A 561 -9.12 4.75 2.47
N LEU A 562 -9.08 6.09 2.38
CA LEU A 562 -8.98 6.80 1.10
C LEU A 562 -7.66 6.47 0.39
N GLY A 563 -6.54 6.37 1.11
CA GLY A 563 -5.25 5.98 0.55
C GLY A 563 -5.24 4.56 0.00
N MET A 564 -5.85 3.61 0.72
CA MET A 564 -6.04 2.23 0.22
C MET A 564 -6.99 2.18 -0.98
N LEU A 565 -8.10 2.93 -0.94
CA LEU A 565 -9.02 3.01 -2.08
C LEU A 565 -8.33 3.63 -3.29
N ALA A 566 -7.52 4.67 -3.10
CA ALA A 566 -6.73 5.30 -4.15
C ALA A 566 -5.77 4.30 -4.79
N PHE A 567 -5.07 3.48 -3.99
CA PHE A 567 -4.23 2.39 -4.51
C PHE A 567 -5.00 1.46 -5.44
N PHE A 568 -6.16 0.93 -5.02
CA PHE A 568 -6.93 0.01 -5.87
C PHE A 568 -7.52 0.68 -7.11
N THR A 569 -8.14 1.85 -6.94
CA THR A 569 -8.89 2.54 -8.00
C THR A 569 -8.01 3.22 -9.04
N THR A 570 -6.72 3.44 -8.74
CA THR A 570 -5.68 3.85 -9.71
C THR A 570 -5.08 2.68 -10.48
N GLY A 571 -5.66 1.49 -10.36
CA GLY A 571 -5.32 0.33 -11.18
C GLY A 571 -4.19 -0.51 -10.57
N HIS A 572 -4.17 -0.67 -9.25
CA HIS A 572 -3.25 -1.58 -8.58
C HIS A 572 -4.00 -2.69 -7.84
N GLN A 573 -3.35 -3.83 -7.69
CA GLN A 573 -3.85 -4.96 -6.92
C GLN A 573 -2.74 -5.52 -6.04
N ALA A 574 -3.13 -6.30 -5.03
CA ALA A 574 -2.19 -6.97 -4.15
C ALA A 574 -1.50 -8.20 -4.79
N VAL A 575 -1.07 -8.10 -6.06
CA VAL A 575 -0.42 -9.17 -6.85
C VAL A 575 0.61 -8.60 -7.83
N PHE A 576 1.72 -9.33 -8.05
CA PHE A 576 2.80 -8.89 -8.93
C PHE A 576 2.38 -8.67 -10.39
N ALA A 577 1.41 -9.44 -10.89
CA ALA A 577 0.91 -9.32 -12.25
C ALA A 577 0.21 -7.97 -12.54
N SER A 578 -0.12 -7.20 -11.50
CA SER A 578 -0.81 -5.90 -11.64
C SER A 578 0.13 -4.69 -11.72
N ILE A 579 1.44 -4.90 -11.65
CA ILE A 579 2.43 -3.82 -11.74
C ILE A 579 2.36 -3.18 -13.14
N GLN A 580 2.22 -1.86 -13.18
CA GLN A 580 2.08 -1.10 -14.43
C GLN A 580 3.45 -0.71 -15.00
N TRP A 581 4.10 -1.65 -15.70
CA TRP A 581 5.45 -1.45 -16.24
C TRP A 581 5.60 -0.31 -17.25
N LYS A 582 4.51 0.16 -17.87
CA LYS A 582 4.53 1.35 -18.76
C LYS A 582 5.05 2.60 -18.06
N ALA A 583 4.86 2.72 -16.74
CA ALA A 583 5.37 3.85 -15.95
C ALA A 583 6.91 3.97 -16.01
N ALA A 584 7.64 2.87 -16.26
CA ALA A 584 9.10 2.85 -16.35
C ALA A 584 9.66 3.72 -17.49
N PHE A 585 8.84 3.99 -18.51
CA PHE A 585 9.22 4.66 -19.76
C PHE A 585 8.73 6.11 -19.82
N VAL A 586 8.16 6.64 -18.74
CA VAL A 586 7.71 8.03 -18.69
C VAL A 586 8.92 8.96 -18.79
N GLY A 587 9.12 9.57 -19.96
CA GLY A 587 10.26 10.45 -20.27
C GLY A 587 11.52 9.75 -20.79
N PHE A 588 11.49 8.42 -20.96
CA PHE A 588 12.62 7.59 -21.36
C PHE A 588 12.24 6.58 -22.46
N GLU A 589 13.11 6.36 -23.43
CA GLU A 589 12.86 5.36 -24.49
C GLU A 589 13.20 3.94 -24.07
N THR A 590 14.15 3.79 -23.13
CA THR A 590 14.67 2.51 -22.64
C THR A 590 14.70 2.52 -21.13
N VAL A 591 14.76 1.31 -20.54
CA VAL A 591 14.88 1.15 -19.09
C VAL A 591 16.18 1.81 -18.63
N THR A 592 16.06 2.87 -17.82
CA THR A 592 17.19 3.68 -17.36
C THR A 592 17.26 3.61 -15.84
N TYR A 593 18.35 3.11 -15.29
CA TYR A 593 18.55 3.05 -13.84
C TYR A 593 19.20 4.36 -13.33
N PRO A 594 18.76 4.90 -12.17
CA PRO A 594 17.72 4.38 -11.26
C PRO A 594 16.29 4.86 -11.56
N SER A 595 16.09 5.68 -12.60
CA SER A 595 14.83 6.37 -12.88
C SER A 595 13.64 5.45 -13.16
N SER A 596 13.80 4.45 -14.03
CA SER A 596 12.71 3.55 -14.43
C SER A 596 12.08 2.78 -13.25
N PRO A 597 12.86 2.12 -12.36
CA PRO A 597 12.31 1.55 -11.13
C PRO A 597 11.64 2.58 -10.22
N ALA A 598 12.23 3.78 -10.09
CA ALA A 598 11.67 4.84 -9.26
C ALA A 598 10.29 5.31 -9.77
N LEU A 599 10.10 5.40 -11.08
CA LEU A 599 8.82 5.76 -11.69
C LEU A 599 7.77 4.65 -11.51
N VAL A 600 8.16 3.38 -11.60
CA VAL A 600 7.26 2.25 -11.31
C VAL A 600 6.84 2.24 -9.84
N ALA A 601 7.78 2.48 -8.93
CA ALA A 601 7.48 2.63 -7.50
C ALA A 601 6.54 3.82 -7.27
N LEU A 602 6.85 4.99 -7.85
CA LEU A 602 6.01 6.18 -7.74
C LEU A 602 4.60 5.95 -8.30
N ASN A 603 4.46 5.22 -9.40
CA ASN A 603 3.16 4.85 -9.94
C ASN A 603 2.40 3.92 -8.97
N THR A 604 3.06 2.88 -8.46
CA THR A 604 2.42 1.83 -7.64
C THR A 604 2.00 2.33 -6.24
N ILE A 605 2.88 3.02 -5.52
CA ILE A 605 2.62 3.47 -4.13
C ILE A 605 2.28 4.96 -4.04
N GLY A 606 2.56 5.76 -5.07
CA GLY A 606 2.37 7.22 -5.06
C GLY A 606 0.96 7.69 -4.72
N PRO A 607 -0.14 7.08 -5.21
CA PRO A 607 -1.49 7.46 -4.82
C PRO A 607 -1.73 7.38 -3.31
N LEU A 608 -1.19 6.35 -2.66
CA LEU A 608 -1.27 6.17 -1.22
C LEU A 608 -0.33 7.13 -0.49
N LEU A 609 0.88 7.33 -0.99
CA LEU A 609 1.82 8.31 -0.43
C LEU A 609 1.26 9.73 -0.45
N PHE A 610 0.57 10.12 -1.51
CA PHE A 610 -0.10 11.42 -1.61
C PHE A 610 -1.10 11.62 -0.46
N VAL A 611 -1.94 10.61 -0.18
CA VAL A 611 -2.90 10.69 0.93
C VAL A 611 -2.21 10.65 2.29
N ALA A 612 -1.13 9.88 2.45
CA ALA A 612 -0.32 9.89 3.68
C ALA A 612 0.28 11.28 3.94
N MET A 613 0.84 11.92 2.91
CA MET A 613 1.34 13.29 3.00
C MET A 613 0.24 14.32 3.27
N ALA A 614 -1.03 14.02 2.96
CA ALA A 614 -2.16 14.89 3.29
C ALA A 614 -2.57 14.85 4.78
N VAL A 615 -2.06 13.92 5.60
CA VAL A 615 -2.44 13.79 7.01
C VAL A 615 -2.20 15.08 7.83
N PRO A 616 -1.04 15.76 7.73
CA PRO A 616 -0.84 17.05 8.40
C PRO A 616 -1.84 18.12 7.98
N LEU A 617 -2.36 18.10 6.76
CA LEU A 617 -3.34 19.08 6.28
C LEU A 617 -4.56 19.10 7.22
N VAL A 618 -5.09 17.93 7.59
CA VAL A 618 -6.25 17.82 8.50
C VAL A 618 -5.94 18.38 9.89
N ALA A 619 -4.69 18.35 10.36
CA ALA A 619 -4.31 18.92 11.65
C ALA A 619 -4.32 20.46 11.62
N ILE A 620 -3.97 21.05 10.48
CA ILE A 620 -3.60 22.48 10.36
C ILE A 620 -4.55 23.30 9.47
N TRP A 621 -5.53 22.66 8.85
CA TRP A 621 -6.56 23.29 8.02
C TRP A 621 -7.41 24.27 8.82
N ASN A 622 -7.58 25.48 8.30
CA ASN A 622 -8.34 26.58 8.92
C ASN A 622 -7.93 26.88 10.38
N VAL A 623 -6.64 26.66 10.71
CA VAL A 623 -6.07 27.04 12.01
C VAL A 623 -5.41 28.42 11.91
N SER A 624 -5.93 29.39 12.66
CA SER A 624 -5.37 30.73 12.75
C SER A 624 -4.04 30.77 13.53
N PRO A 625 -3.02 31.49 13.03
CA PRO A 625 -1.80 31.82 13.78
C PRO A 625 -2.10 32.62 15.05
N ARG A 626 -1.25 32.49 16.08
CA ARG A 626 -1.31 33.33 17.29
C ARG A 626 0.07 33.91 17.58
N PRO A 627 0.30 35.21 17.33
CA PRO A 627 1.62 35.86 17.47
C PRO A 627 2.25 35.70 18.87
N ASN A 628 1.41 35.65 19.92
CA ASN A 628 1.85 35.67 21.33
C ASN A 628 1.49 34.41 22.13
N GLN A 629 1.00 33.35 21.47
CA GLN A 629 0.61 32.09 22.14
C GLN A 629 1.05 30.88 21.32
N SER A 630 1.54 29.84 22.01
CA SER A 630 1.84 28.57 21.37
C SER A 630 0.55 27.85 20.94
N VAL A 631 0.34 27.68 19.63
CA VAL A 631 -0.72 26.83 19.10
C VAL A 631 -0.18 25.40 18.99
N PRO A 632 -0.86 24.36 19.52
CA PRO A 632 -0.36 22.97 19.55
C PRO A 632 -0.45 22.26 18.18
N VAL A 633 -0.11 22.96 17.10
CA VAL A 633 -0.24 22.49 15.72
C VAL A 633 0.68 21.29 15.47
N LEU A 634 1.94 21.36 15.93
CA LEU A 634 2.88 20.24 15.81
C LEU A 634 2.40 19.01 16.57
N ALA A 635 1.90 19.17 17.79
CA ALA A 635 1.36 18.07 18.60
C ALA A 635 0.19 17.37 17.90
N HIS A 636 -0.75 18.15 17.33
CA HIS A 636 -1.88 17.62 16.59
C HIS A 636 -1.47 16.89 15.31
N THR A 637 -0.47 17.42 14.59
CA THR A 637 0.11 16.79 13.40
C THR A 637 0.77 15.46 13.74
N VAL A 638 1.64 15.43 14.76
CA VAL A 638 2.30 14.20 15.22
C VAL A 638 1.29 13.17 15.72
N GLN A 639 0.27 13.62 16.45
CA GLN A 639 -0.80 12.73 16.94
C GLN A 639 -1.57 12.06 15.78
N LEU A 640 -1.91 12.81 14.72
CA LEU A 640 -2.58 12.24 13.54
C LEU A 640 -1.65 11.34 12.72
N ALA A 641 -0.37 11.70 12.58
CA ALA A 641 0.63 10.85 11.93
C ALA A 641 0.78 9.51 12.65
N LEU A 642 0.90 9.51 13.98
CA LEU A 642 0.96 8.29 14.79
C LEU A 642 -0.32 7.44 14.66
N ALA A 643 -1.50 8.06 14.57
CA ALA A 643 -2.75 7.33 14.35
C ALA A 643 -2.76 6.65 12.97
N PHE A 644 -2.28 7.33 11.92
CA PHE A 644 -2.18 6.80 10.58
C PHE A 644 -1.16 5.65 10.48
N ILE A 645 0.03 5.81 11.09
CA ILE A 645 1.04 4.74 11.19
C ILE A 645 0.47 3.53 11.91
N THR A 646 -0.20 3.74 13.05
CA THR A 646 -0.82 2.66 13.84
C THR A 646 -1.84 1.87 13.01
N TYR A 647 -2.62 2.55 12.15
CA TYR A 647 -3.56 1.90 11.26
C TYR A 647 -2.84 0.93 10.30
N PHE A 648 -1.83 1.40 9.56
CA PHE A 648 -1.10 0.56 8.60
C PHE A 648 -0.23 -0.52 9.27
N ALA A 649 0.33 -0.23 10.46
CA ALA A 649 1.05 -1.22 11.25
C ALA A 649 0.12 -2.36 11.70
N THR A 650 -1.11 -2.03 12.11
CA THR A 650 -2.12 -3.04 12.50
C THR A 650 -2.57 -3.88 11.30
N ILE A 651 -2.79 -3.26 10.13
CA ILE A 651 -3.10 -3.97 8.88
C ILE A 651 -1.96 -4.91 8.46
N THR A 652 -0.71 -4.47 8.62
CA THR A 652 0.48 -5.29 8.34
C THR A 652 0.59 -6.45 9.33
N LEU A 653 0.38 -6.21 10.62
CA LEU A 653 0.34 -7.26 11.63
C LEU A 653 -0.76 -8.28 11.33
N ALA A 654 -1.97 -7.82 11.02
CA ALA A 654 -3.11 -8.69 10.73
C ALA A 654 -2.85 -9.56 9.50
N SER A 655 -2.35 -8.99 8.41
CA SER A 655 -1.96 -9.77 7.21
C SER A 655 -0.79 -10.73 7.46
N ALA A 656 0.17 -10.35 8.30
CA ALA A 656 1.27 -11.24 8.71
C ALA A 656 0.78 -12.43 9.53
N VAL A 657 -0.08 -12.18 10.52
CA VAL A 657 -0.68 -13.22 11.38
C VAL A 657 -1.54 -14.17 10.56
N THR A 658 -2.38 -13.66 9.66
CA THR A 658 -3.24 -14.51 8.82
C THR A 658 -2.40 -15.31 7.82
N SER A 659 -1.38 -14.72 7.21
CA SER A 659 -0.46 -15.46 6.34
C SER A 659 0.36 -16.51 7.09
N ALA A 660 0.75 -16.26 8.34
CA ALA A 660 1.44 -17.23 9.19
C ALA A 660 0.52 -18.38 9.62
N TRP A 661 -0.73 -18.06 9.96
CA TRP A 661 -1.76 -19.02 10.34
C TRP A 661 -2.11 -19.94 9.16
N LEU A 662 -2.34 -19.34 7.99
CA LEU A 662 -2.73 -20.01 6.74
C LEU A 662 -1.54 -20.42 5.88
N ARG A 663 -0.34 -20.59 6.46
CA ARG A 663 0.89 -20.89 5.71
C ARG A 663 0.84 -22.18 4.88
N ARG A 664 -0.06 -23.12 5.21
CA ARG A 664 -0.28 -24.39 4.49
C ARG A 664 -1.54 -24.37 3.61
N HIS A 665 -2.33 -23.31 3.65
CA HIS A 665 -3.54 -23.18 2.85
C HIS A 665 -3.19 -23.00 1.37
N LEU A 666 -3.94 -23.62 0.44
CA LEU A 666 -3.63 -23.62 -1.00
C LEU A 666 -3.44 -22.21 -1.59
N MET A 667 -4.19 -21.22 -1.08
CA MET A 667 -4.14 -19.82 -1.52
C MET A 667 -3.04 -18.98 -0.85
N VAL A 668 -2.14 -19.55 -0.05
CA VAL A 668 -1.10 -18.77 0.66
C VAL A 668 -0.26 -17.95 -0.31
N TRP A 669 0.22 -18.53 -1.41
CA TRP A 669 1.10 -17.85 -2.36
C TRP A 669 0.34 -16.97 -3.37
N LYS A 670 -0.94 -17.25 -3.61
CA LYS A 670 -1.76 -16.50 -4.57
C LYS A 670 -2.45 -15.28 -3.93
N VAL A 671 -2.83 -15.38 -2.66
CA VAL A 671 -3.69 -14.40 -1.97
C VAL A 671 -3.01 -13.79 -0.75
N PHE A 672 -2.59 -14.61 0.22
CA PHE A 672 -2.16 -14.10 1.53
C PHE A 672 -0.75 -13.50 1.53
N ALA A 673 0.23 -14.22 1.00
CA ALA A 673 1.62 -13.78 0.99
C ALA A 673 1.83 -12.51 0.14
N PRO A 674 1.30 -12.40 -1.10
CA PRO A 674 1.41 -11.16 -1.87
C PRO A 674 0.77 -9.96 -1.16
N ARG A 675 -0.36 -10.17 -0.48
CA ARG A 675 -1.02 -9.11 0.30
C ARG A 675 -0.19 -8.67 1.49
N PHE A 676 0.40 -9.60 2.23
CA PHE A 676 1.32 -9.31 3.34
C PHE A 676 2.57 -8.55 2.86
N MET A 677 3.19 -8.99 1.75
CA MET A 677 4.36 -8.33 1.18
C MET A 677 4.05 -6.87 0.82
N ILE A 678 2.92 -6.62 0.16
CA ILE A 678 2.47 -5.26 -0.16
C ILE A 678 2.11 -4.46 1.09
N ALA A 679 1.55 -5.09 2.13
CA ALA A 679 1.32 -4.42 3.42
C ALA A 679 2.62 -3.87 4.01
N GLY A 680 3.68 -4.70 4.01
CA GLY A 680 5.00 -4.30 4.51
C GLY A 680 5.63 -3.16 3.71
N VAL A 681 5.54 -3.23 2.37
CA VAL A 681 6.02 -2.14 1.49
C VAL A 681 5.22 -0.85 1.72
N ILE A 682 3.90 -0.94 1.83
CA ILE A 682 3.03 0.21 2.11
C ILE A 682 3.34 0.82 3.48
N LEU A 683 3.55 0.03 4.52
CA LEU A 683 3.89 0.53 5.85
C LEU A 683 5.17 1.37 5.82
N LEU A 684 6.25 0.82 5.23
CA LEU A 684 7.51 1.54 5.10
C LEU A 684 7.35 2.83 4.29
N ALA A 685 6.60 2.76 3.18
CA ALA A 685 6.34 3.92 2.33
C ALA A 685 5.55 5.01 3.08
N VAL A 686 4.53 4.63 3.85
CA VAL A 686 3.74 5.54 4.70
C VAL A 686 4.63 6.21 5.74
N ASP A 687 5.51 5.47 6.41
CA ASP A 687 6.41 6.01 7.43
C ASP A 687 7.35 7.07 6.83
N VAL A 688 7.96 6.76 5.68
CA VAL A 688 8.84 7.70 4.95
C VAL A 688 8.07 8.94 4.47
N ALA A 689 6.88 8.75 3.93
CA ALA A 689 6.06 9.86 3.42
C ALA A 689 5.58 10.79 4.55
N LEU A 690 5.17 10.23 5.70
CA LEU A 690 4.79 11.03 6.86
C LEU A 690 5.98 11.76 7.46
N LEU A 691 7.14 11.12 7.55
CA LEU A 691 8.37 11.78 7.99
C LEU A 691 8.70 12.98 7.08
N PHE A 692 8.67 12.78 5.76
CA PHE A 692 8.91 13.83 4.79
C PHE A 692 7.86 14.96 4.88
N ALA A 693 6.58 14.60 5.01
CA ALA A 693 5.48 15.54 5.17
C ALA A 693 5.61 16.41 6.44
N VAL A 694 6.03 15.82 7.57
CA VAL A 694 6.18 16.55 8.83
C VAL A 694 7.46 17.38 8.85
N VAL A 695 8.60 16.80 8.48
CA VAL A 695 9.90 17.48 8.55
C VAL A 695 10.02 18.58 7.50
N VAL A 696 9.68 18.29 6.25
CA VAL A 696 9.84 19.24 5.13
C VAL A 696 8.57 20.05 4.96
N GLY A 697 7.43 19.39 4.70
CA GLY A 697 6.17 20.08 4.41
C GLY A 697 5.71 20.98 5.56
N PHE A 698 5.44 20.39 6.73
CA PHE A 698 4.99 21.13 7.90
C PHE A 698 6.10 22.02 8.48
N GLY A 699 7.34 21.56 8.53
CA GLY A 699 8.48 22.35 9.04
C GLY A 699 8.68 23.66 8.28
N VAL A 700 8.70 23.63 6.94
CA VAL A 700 8.81 24.84 6.11
C VAL A 700 7.58 25.72 6.27
N THR A 701 6.36 25.15 6.19
CA THR A 701 5.12 25.92 6.36
C THR A 701 5.07 26.62 7.73
N SER A 702 5.40 25.91 8.81
CA SER A 702 5.42 26.47 10.16
C SER A 702 6.48 27.55 10.30
N SER A 703 7.67 27.38 9.73
CA SER A 703 8.69 28.43 9.72
C SER A 703 8.25 29.68 8.97
N LYS A 704 7.51 29.54 7.86
CA LYS A 704 6.97 30.69 7.12
C LYS A 704 5.95 31.45 7.95
N VAL A 705 4.97 30.74 8.52
CA VAL A 705 3.94 31.35 9.37
C VAL A 705 4.58 32.05 10.58
N TYR A 706 5.55 31.41 11.22
CA TYR A 706 6.30 32.02 12.32
C TYR A 706 7.01 33.30 11.89
N ARG A 707 7.75 33.30 10.76
CA ARG A 707 8.46 34.49 10.26
C ARG A 707 7.50 35.64 9.91
N THR A 708 6.33 35.35 9.34
CA THR A 708 5.37 36.38 8.92
C THR A 708 4.64 37.02 10.10
N PHE A 709 4.31 36.25 11.14
CA PHE A 709 3.51 36.75 12.27
C PHE A 709 4.29 36.95 13.57
N LYS A 710 5.61 36.76 13.57
CA LYS A 710 6.45 37.10 14.72
C LYS A 710 6.39 38.61 14.93
N SER A 711 5.92 39.06 16.10
CA SER A 711 6.02 40.47 16.47
C SER A 711 7.50 40.85 16.53
N VAL A 712 7.88 41.93 15.85
CA VAL A 712 9.10 42.66 16.21
C VAL A 712 8.77 43.33 17.53
N SER A 713 9.21 42.73 18.64
CA SER A 713 9.35 43.48 19.88
C SER A 713 10.46 44.49 19.62
N GLU A 714 10.09 45.74 19.38
CA GLU A 714 11.02 46.87 19.52
C GLU A 714 11.56 46.95 20.94
#